data_AF-A0AAJ8JW74-F1
#
_entry.id   AF-A0AAJ8JW74-F1
#
_cell.length_a   1.000
_cell.length_b   1.000
_cell.length_c   1.000
_cell.angle_alpha   90.00
_cell.angle_beta   90.00
_cell.angle_gamma   90.00
#
_symmetry.space_group_name_H-M   'P 1'
#
loop_
_entity.id
_entity.type
_entity.pdbx_description
1 polymer ?
#
loop_
_entity_poly.entity_id
_entity_poly.type
_entity_poly.pdbx_seq_one_letter_code
_entity_poly.pdbx_strand_id
1 'polypeptide(L)'
;MLRPRNQQQLPSTTQVEPDTPMTHYAGGHSHAPPSDEKTLEKEYFGKADSFEDGDDGDPLHKCASLIVGIADSQGASGERSWMNRCSGLKDMVRESVMKLNFASLLGRKGKGKKLGLSQQGWVVVTGVVGFLILLKLLFSSGEPSSRHKITNTTHLVPRDYLNNSVIDPAPFEFCPVFGPGDSIAAKRGQLELLRSRLHLGTGARVQKVLQKAMSGAPVTISVLGGSVSACVGAGNDPAHEKCYPHKVFDWWNTLFPHPANELTNGATPKTDSAYYAYCNGHHLPDKTDLVILEFDTADPNNPEWLQHFELLVRSVLVRPEMPAVIILGHFSLQVQAQNGFAGPELLHNVVAQFYDVPHITTKGVLYEHYLRNPEQARSTFYSDPNHPNFAGHDLISDVLISYLQSQICSGWAAINGHRFDVFTLGTDGEVTSSSPSLLGGVGLRKGVPGQDPRDESSAGSSLADRYQGLRIPQMRLADRPNDIPNFREIEPFCVAAGDLISPLPASLFYGTGWHTHHPPEGAPQDDRHFWYAEQPSSRLRVPLKLGAGDVGIYFLQSPPNKPLGIVRCWVDDNYDGAKELHGTAEVEDVIATLVMIDRNVERGSHFVECELQGELGGSPLPFKILGIFST
;
A
#
# COMPACT_ATOMS: atom_id res chain seq x y z
N MET A 1 -7.98 -44.64 54.26
CA MET A 1 -7.11 -45.75 53.78
C MET A 1 -6.94 -45.51 52.28
N LEU A 2 -5.79 -45.25 51.67
CA LEU A 2 -4.38 -45.22 52.05
C LEU A 2 -3.77 -43.91 51.48
N ARG A 3 -2.83 -43.32 52.23
CA ARG A 3 -2.05 -42.10 51.93
C ARG A 3 -0.68 -42.50 51.32
N PRO A 4 0.17 -41.55 50.88
CA PRO A 4 0.99 -41.63 49.67
C PRO A 4 2.50 -41.83 49.97
N ARG A 5 3.33 -41.88 48.92
CA ARG A 5 4.80 -41.85 49.03
C ARG A 5 5.38 -40.58 48.39
N ASN A 6 5.98 -39.76 49.26
CA ASN A 6 6.92 -38.67 48.99
C ASN A 6 8.29 -39.19 48.53
N GLN A 7 9.03 -38.37 47.78
CA GLN A 7 10.47 -38.03 47.86
C GLN A 7 10.90 -37.43 46.50
N GLN A 8 11.72 -36.41 46.33
CA GLN A 8 12.53 -35.55 47.21
C GLN A 8 13.05 -34.37 46.36
N GLN A 9 13.42 -33.26 47.01
CA GLN A 9 13.89 -32.00 46.41
C GLN A 9 15.43 -31.86 46.54
N LEU A 10 16.02 -31.08 45.60
CA LEU A 10 17.29 -30.29 45.64
C LEU A 10 18.65 -31.00 45.32
N PRO A 11 19.70 -30.29 44.82
CA PRO A 11 19.92 -28.83 44.84
C PRO A 11 20.46 -28.14 43.54
N SER A 12 20.52 -26.82 43.66
CA SER A 12 21.11 -25.77 42.80
C SER A 12 22.55 -26.00 42.30
N THR A 13 22.83 -25.56 41.07
CA THR A 13 24.17 -25.12 40.65
C THR A 13 24.08 -23.79 39.87
N THR A 14 24.75 -22.79 40.43
CA THR A 14 25.20 -21.53 39.83
C THR A 14 26.22 -21.80 38.73
N GLN A 15 26.24 -20.97 37.66
CA GLN A 15 27.43 -20.30 37.08
C GLN A 15 27.02 -19.50 35.83
N VAL A 16 27.06 -18.16 35.93
CA VAL A 16 27.99 -17.24 35.22
C VAL A 16 27.41 -16.68 33.92
N GLU A 17 26.90 -15.45 34.06
CA GLU A 17 26.62 -14.46 33.03
C GLU A 17 27.94 -13.82 32.53
N PRO A 18 28.03 -13.38 31.27
CA PRO A 18 28.89 -12.27 30.92
C PRO A 18 28.05 -11.02 30.57
N ASP A 19 28.29 -9.98 31.36
CA ASP A 19 27.98 -8.57 31.13
C ASP A 19 28.22 -8.13 29.68
N THR A 20 27.35 -7.27 29.10
CA THR A 20 27.55 -5.82 28.86
C THR A 20 26.44 -5.22 27.94
N PRO A 21 26.21 -3.88 27.86
CA PRO A 21 25.21 -3.20 28.68
C PRO A 21 24.10 -2.44 27.90
N MET A 22 23.04 -2.16 28.67
CA MET A 22 22.01 -1.10 28.66
C MET A 22 22.24 0.14 27.77
N THR A 23 21.20 0.76 27.19
CA THR A 23 20.24 1.68 27.85
C THR A 23 18.86 1.68 27.14
N HIS A 24 17.73 1.39 27.80
CA HIS A 24 16.86 2.21 28.68
C HIS A 24 16.19 3.46 28.06
N TYR A 25 14.86 3.43 27.95
CA TYR A 25 13.97 4.23 28.82
C TYR A 25 12.62 3.51 29.01
N ALA A 26 12.20 3.34 30.27
CA ALA A 26 10.94 2.75 30.69
C ALA A 26 9.92 3.84 31.01
N GLY A 27 8.65 3.56 30.72
CA GLY A 27 7.50 4.30 31.22
C GLY A 27 7.21 3.98 32.69
N GLY A 28 6.53 4.90 33.37
CA GLY A 28 6.02 4.71 34.72
C GLY A 28 4.70 5.47 34.88
N HIS A 29 3.63 4.72 35.15
CA HIS A 29 2.37 5.21 35.71
C HIS A 29 2.41 5.08 37.23
N SER A 30 1.86 6.06 37.95
CA SER A 30 1.35 5.88 39.31
C SER A 30 0.28 6.96 39.62
N HIS A 31 -0.89 6.49 40.06
CA HIS A 31 -2.03 7.28 40.54
C HIS A 31 -1.87 7.71 42.01
N ALA A 32 -2.35 8.92 42.38
CA ALA A 32 -3.25 9.20 43.53
C ALA A 32 -3.57 10.72 43.68
N PRO A 33 -4.69 11.13 44.32
CA PRO A 33 -5.40 12.41 44.09
C PRO A 33 -5.41 13.37 45.32
N PRO A 34 -6.35 14.34 45.50
CA PRO A 34 -6.18 15.77 45.23
C PRO A 34 -6.23 16.68 46.48
N SER A 35 -5.74 17.94 46.39
CA SER A 35 -6.07 19.00 47.36
C SER A 35 -5.86 20.42 46.81
N ASP A 36 -6.79 21.30 47.21
CA ASP A 36 -7.05 22.68 46.78
C ASP A 36 -6.01 23.77 47.13
N GLU A 37 -6.06 24.80 46.30
CA GLU A 37 -5.87 26.26 46.50
C GLU A 37 -4.70 26.88 47.29
N LYS A 38 -4.08 27.84 46.57
CA LYS A 38 -3.71 29.23 46.93
C LYS A 38 -2.26 29.60 47.28
N THR A 39 -1.69 30.33 46.31
CA THR A 39 -0.84 31.54 46.37
C THR A 39 0.52 31.49 47.07
N LEU A 40 1.60 31.69 46.28
CA LEU A 40 2.47 32.85 46.43
C LEU A 40 3.26 33.14 45.13
N GLU A 41 3.57 34.43 44.97
CA GLU A 41 3.97 35.20 43.78
C GLU A 41 5.46 35.17 43.36
N LYS A 42 5.68 35.69 42.14
CA LYS A 42 6.90 36.29 41.53
C LYS A 42 7.96 35.29 41.06
N GLU A 43 8.51 35.39 39.85
CA GLU A 43 8.94 36.59 39.13
C GLU A 43 9.34 36.19 37.67
N TYR A 44 9.48 37.19 36.78
CA TYR A 44 10.15 37.20 35.46
C TYR A 44 9.32 37.50 34.18
N PHE A 45 9.42 38.78 33.83
CA PHE A 45 9.50 39.47 32.53
C PHE A 45 8.24 39.80 31.72
N GLY A 46 8.03 41.12 31.63
CA GLY A 46 6.97 41.79 30.91
C GLY A 46 7.35 42.27 29.51
N LYS A 47 6.30 42.28 28.70
CA LYS A 47 5.85 43.22 27.66
C LYS A 47 6.76 44.37 27.22
N ALA A 48 6.86 44.47 25.89
CA ALA A 48 7.23 45.65 25.12
C ALA A 48 6.01 46.57 24.89
N ASP A 49 6.25 47.88 24.92
CA ASP A 49 5.38 48.92 24.36
C ASP A 49 6.19 49.81 23.41
N SER A 50 5.44 50.31 22.43
CA SER A 50 5.71 51.20 21.29
C SER A 50 6.43 52.53 21.58
N PHE A 51 7.17 53.06 20.59
CA PHE A 51 7.13 54.50 20.19
C PHE A 51 7.83 54.76 18.84
N GLU A 52 7.22 55.63 18.03
CA GLU A 52 7.66 56.14 16.70
C GLU A 52 8.45 57.47 16.79
N ASP A 53 9.06 57.82 15.65
CA ASP A 53 9.37 59.15 15.06
C ASP A 53 10.79 59.77 15.05
N GLY A 54 11.21 60.13 13.81
CA GLY A 54 12.06 61.27 13.43
C GLY A 54 13.53 60.98 13.03
N ASP A 55 13.83 60.81 11.73
CA ASP A 55 14.56 61.73 10.80
C ASP A 55 16.00 62.13 11.24
N ASP A 56 17.09 62.01 10.47
CA ASP A 56 17.32 62.45 9.08
C ASP A 56 18.71 61.92 8.59
N GLY A 57 18.90 61.64 7.27
CA GLY A 57 20.24 61.59 6.63
C GLY A 57 20.67 60.39 5.73
N ASP A 58 19.96 60.11 4.62
CA ASP A 58 20.41 59.96 3.20
C ASP A 58 21.69 59.15 2.76
N PRO A 59 21.81 58.62 1.50
CA PRO A 59 20.97 57.59 0.82
C PRO A 59 21.77 56.53 -0.02
N LEU A 60 20.99 55.65 -0.69
CA LEU A 60 21.25 54.73 -1.84
C LEU A 60 21.45 53.22 -1.53
N HIS A 61 20.38 52.43 -1.36
CA HIS A 61 19.53 51.71 -2.34
C HIS A 61 20.22 50.57 -3.13
N LYS A 62 19.88 49.29 -2.87
CA LYS A 62 18.75 48.47 -3.43
C LYS A 62 19.04 47.97 -4.86
N CYS A 63 18.61 46.81 -5.34
CA CYS A 63 17.79 45.70 -4.82
C CYS A 63 17.93 44.51 -5.78
N ALA A 64 17.53 43.34 -5.29
CA ALA A 64 17.14 42.19 -6.09
C ALA A 64 15.83 42.41 -6.86
N SER A 65 15.60 41.52 -7.83
CA SER A 65 14.34 41.12 -8.50
C SER A 65 14.16 41.55 -9.96
N LEU A 66 13.95 40.53 -10.78
CA LEU A 66 13.48 40.45 -12.16
C LEU A 66 13.09 38.95 -12.27
N ILE A 67 11.93 38.48 -12.71
CA ILE A 67 11.07 38.80 -13.88
C ILE A 67 9.66 38.23 -13.53
N VAL A 68 8.51 38.82 -13.87
CA VAL A 68 7.76 38.67 -15.14
C VAL A 68 6.73 39.78 -15.32
N GLY A 69 6.69 40.36 -16.53
CA GLY A 69 5.60 41.19 -17.06
C GLY A 69 5.76 41.34 -18.58
N ILE A 70 4.71 41.00 -19.32
CA ILE A 70 4.57 40.92 -20.79
C ILE A 70 4.37 42.31 -21.41
N ALA A 71 4.94 42.59 -22.60
CA ALA A 71 4.26 43.12 -23.80
C ALA A 71 5.21 43.74 -24.85
N ASP A 72 4.91 43.42 -26.12
CA ASP A 72 5.08 44.17 -27.38
C ASP A 72 6.39 44.89 -27.77
N SER A 73 6.97 44.47 -28.90
CA SER A 73 6.82 45.20 -30.20
C SER A 73 7.94 44.87 -31.20
N GLN A 74 7.64 45.19 -32.45
CA GLN A 74 8.28 44.84 -33.72
C GLN A 74 9.65 45.50 -33.98
N GLY A 75 10.45 44.90 -34.88
CA GLY A 75 11.08 45.68 -35.95
C GLY A 75 12.60 45.88 -35.94
N ALA A 76 13.26 45.12 -36.82
CA ALA A 76 14.29 45.54 -37.78
C ALA A 76 15.71 46.01 -37.34
N SER A 77 16.69 45.23 -37.83
CA SER A 77 17.93 45.62 -38.54
C SER A 77 19.01 46.46 -37.85
N GLY A 78 20.27 45.99 -37.93
CA GLY A 78 21.44 46.87 -37.90
C GLY A 78 22.70 46.24 -37.32
N GLU A 79 23.50 45.59 -38.17
CA GLU A 79 24.92 45.35 -37.93
C GLU A 79 25.63 46.66 -37.53
N ARG A 80 26.50 46.65 -36.50
CA ARG A 80 27.95 46.35 -36.64
C ARG A 80 28.74 46.84 -35.43
N SER A 81 29.79 46.05 -35.14
CA SER A 81 31.06 46.44 -34.52
C SER A 81 31.12 46.57 -33.00
N TRP A 82 31.54 45.49 -32.32
CA TRP A 82 32.62 45.55 -31.33
C TRP A 82 33.53 44.33 -31.51
N MET A 83 34.74 44.57 -31.99
CA MET A 83 35.83 43.59 -32.10
C MET A 83 36.67 43.61 -30.84
N ASN A 84 37.09 42.40 -30.45
CA ASN A 84 38.38 42.01 -29.84
C ASN A 84 38.44 41.59 -28.36
N ARG A 85 39.04 40.40 -28.23
CA ARG A 85 39.73 39.73 -27.09
C ARG A 85 38.81 39.00 -26.12
N CYS A 86 38.98 37.70 -25.83
CA CYS A 86 40.01 36.72 -26.17
C CYS A 86 39.36 35.32 -26.15
N SER A 87 39.66 34.50 -27.15
CA SER A 87 39.37 33.06 -27.18
C SER A 87 40.66 32.31 -27.43
N GLY A 88 40.83 31.14 -26.82
CA GLY A 88 41.75 30.11 -27.33
C GLY A 88 42.60 29.44 -26.27
N LEU A 89 42.09 28.33 -25.73
CA LEU A 89 42.85 27.35 -24.95
C LEU A 89 43.17 26.18 -25.90
N LYS A 90 44.43 26.01 -26.31
CA LYS A 90 45.05 24.71 -26.66
C LYS A 90 46.55 24.84 -26.97
N ASP A 91 47.27 23.90 -26.34
CA ASP A 91 48.54 23.26 -26.70
C ASP A 91 49.91 23.94 -26.51
N MET A 92 50.75 23.14 -25.82
CA MET A 92 52.19 22.91 -26.04
C MET A 92 53.20 23.70 -25.18
N VAL A 93 53.73 23.08 -24.12
CA VAL A 93 55.17 23.21 -23.75
C VAL A 93 55.69 21.88 -23.19
N ARG A 94 56.66 21.32 -23.91
CA ARG A 94 57.62 20.28 -23.54
C ARG A 94 58.97 20.99 -23.36
N GLU A 95 59.84 20.39 -22.53
CA GLU A 95 61.25 20.71 -22.24
C GLU A 95 61.55 21.62 -21.05
N SER A 96 62.02 20.97 -19.97
CA SER A 96 63.19 21.45 -19.22
C SER A 96 63.97 20.25 -18.71
N VAL A 97 65.16 20.10 -19.28
CA VAL A 97 66.18 19.09 -19.01
C VAL A 97 66.94 19.49 -17.75
N MET A 98 66.90 18.68 -16.69
CA MET A 98 67.93 18.72 -15.65
C MET A 98 68.96 17.61 -15.90
N LYS A 99 70.18 18.06 -16.17
CA LYS A 99 71.42 17.28 -16.22
C LYS A 99 71.76 16.78 -14.81
N LEU A 100 71.85 15.47 -14.63
CA LEU A 100 72.56 14.86 -13.50
C LEU A 100 73.79 14.13 -14.06
N ASN A 101 74.94 14.80 -13.93
CA ASN A 101 76.26 14.21 -14.15
C ASN A 101 76.67 13.43 -12.90
N PHE A 102 76.82 12.11 -13.02
CA PHE A 102 77.56 11.29 -12.07
C PHE A 102 78.67 10.55 -12.80
N ALA A 103 79.72 11.32 -13.13
CA ALA A 103 81.01 10.80 -13.56
C ALA A 103 82.08 11.25 -12.55
N SER A 104 82.25 10.48 -11.48
CA SER A 104 83.57 10.17 -10.91
C SER A 104 83.37 8.94 -10.01
N LEU A 105 83.78 7.77 -10.51
CA LEU A 105 85.02 7.11 -10.15
C LEU A 105 85.07 6.77 -8.64
N LEU A 106 84.79 5.52 -8.30
CA LEU A 106 85.84 4.50 -8.15
C LEU A 106 86.88 4.92 -7.11
N GLY A 107 86.65 4.47 -5.88
CA GLY A 107 87.63 4.64 -4.80
C GLY A 107 87.27 3.91 -3.52
N ARG A 108 87.11 2.58 -3.56
CA ARG A 108 87.74 1.65 -2.59
C ARG A 108 87.26 0.20 -2.77
N LYS A 109 88.23 -0.67 -3.03
CA LYS A 109 88.12 -2.13 -2.97
C LYS A 109 87.65 -2.54 -1.57
N GLY A 110 86.45 -3.10 -1.49
CA GLY A 110 86.00 -3.94 -0.38
C GLY A 110 85.31 -5.16 -0.98
N LYS A 111 85.93 -6.33 -0.87
CA LYS A 111 85.36 -7.62 -1.28
C LYS A 111 84.15 -7.92 -0.39
N GLY A 112 82.98 -7.43 -0.76
CA GLY A 112 81.70 -7.75 -0.12
C GLY A 112 80.72 -8.25 -1.17
N LYS A 113 80.31 -9.52 -1.04
CA LYS A 113 79.28 -10.14 -1.88
C LYS A 113 77.98 -9.33 -1.71
N LYS A 114 77.61 -8.47 -2.67
CA LYS A 114 76.30 -7.83 -2.66
C LYS A 114 75.26 -8.83 -3.17
N LEU A 115 74.30 -9.17 -2.30
CA LEU A 115 73.13 -10.00 -2.59
C LEU A 115 73.44 -11.43 -3.08
N GLY A 116 74.40 -12.10 -2.43
CA GLY A 116 74.55 -13.56 -2.51
C GLY A 116 75.08 -14.15 -3.83
N LEU A 117 75.10 -13.39 -4.94
CA LEU A 117 75.68 -13.84 -6.21
C LEU A 117 77.10 -13.29 -6.43
N SER A 118 77.95 -14.11 -7.05
CA SER A 118 79.29 -13.67 -7.49
C SER A 118 79.17 -12.66 -8.64
N GLN A 119 80.22 -11.88 -8.89
CA GLN A 119 80.28 -10.94 -10.02
C GLN A 119 80.04 -11.64 -11.36
N GLN A 120 80.45 -12.91 -11.50
CA GLN A 120 80.14 -13.72 -12.68
C GLN A 120 78.65 -14.08 -12.77
N GLY A 121 77.98 -14.33 -11.64
CA GLY A 121 76.54 -14.58 -11.60
C GLY A 121 75.71 -13.39 -12.08
N TRP A 122 76.11 -12.17 -11.72
CA TRP A 122 75.45 -10.95 -12.19
C TRP A 122 75.64 -10.68 -13.68
N VAL A 123 76.77 -11.10 -14.26
CA VAL A 123 77.01 -11.02 -15.71
C VAL A 123 76.13 -12.02 -16.46
N VAL A 124 75.92 -13.22 -15.92
CA VAL A 124 75.01 -14.21 -16.52
C VAL A 124 73.56 -13.73 -16.46
N VAL A 125 73.11 -13.19 -15.31
CA VAL A 125 71.73 -12.69 -15.17
C VAL A 125 71.47 -11.50 -16.10
N THR A 126 72.39 -10.56 -16.20
CA THR A 126 72.26 -9.43 -17.15
C THR A 126 72.34 -9.88 -18.60
N GLY A 127 73.15 -10.89 -18.92
CA GLY A 127 73.18 -11.54 -20.23
C GLY A 127 71.86 -12.22 -20.60
N VAL A 128 71.24 -12.96 -19.68
CA VAL A 128 69.96 -13.65 -19.92
C VAL A 128 68.81 -12.65 -20.07
N VAL A 129 68.73 -11.63 -19.20
CA VAL A 129 67.69 -10.60 -19.31
C VAL A 129 67.86 -9.78 -20.60
N GLY A 130 69.10 -9.42 -20.94
CA GLY A 130 69.41 -8.74 -22.21
C GLY A 130 69.06 -9.60 -23.43
N PHE A 131 69.35 -10.90 -23.39
CA PHE A 131 68.99 -11.83 -24.45
C PHE A 131 67.47 -11.98 -24.59
N LEU A 132 66.70 -12.06 -23.50
CA LEU A 132 65.24 -12.13 -23.55
C LEU A 132 64.61 -10.85 -24.12
N ILE A 133 65.17 -9.68 -23.79
CA ILE A 133 64.73 -8.39 -24.36
C ILE A 133 65.09 -8.31 -25.85
N LEU A 134 66.29 -8.74 -26.23
CA LEU A 134 66.73 -8.80 -27.63
C LEU A 134 65.89 -9.81 -28.44
N LEU A 135 65.52 -10.95 -27.86
CA LEU A 135 64.64 -11.95 -28.46
C LEU A 135 63.24 -11.36 -28.68
N LYS A 136 62.71 -10.59 -27.72
CA LYS A 136 61.44 -9.86 -27.87
C LYS A 136 61.49 -8.77 -28.94
N LEU A 137 62.64 -8.11 -29.12
CA LEU A 137 62.80 -7.06 -30.14
C LEU A 137 63.03 -7.63 -31.54
N LEU A 138 63.79 -8.72 -31.68
CA LEU A 138 64.11 -9.34 -32.96
C LEU A 138 63.02 -10.28 -33.48
N PHE A 139 62.21 -10.88 -32.59
CA PHE A 139 61.09 -11.76 -32.95
C PHE A 139 59.72 -11.12 -32.65
N SER A 140 59.64 -9.79 -32.59
CA SER A 140 58.37 -9.06 -32.72
C SER A 140 57.88 -9.12 -34.16
N SER A 141 57.62 -10.32 -34.66
CA SER A 141 56.67 -10.56 -35.74
C SER A 141 55.28 -10.33 -35.16
N GLY A 142 54.94 -9.05 -34.98
CA GLY A 142 53.55 -8.63 -34.95
C GLY A 142 52.99 -8.85 -36.35
N GLU A 143 52.52 -10.07 -36.63
CA GLU A 143 51.41 -10.19 -37.57
C GLU A 143 50.32 -9.23 -37.09
N PRO A 144 49.76 -8.36 -37.95
CA PRO A 144 48.50 -7.74 -37.64
C PRO A 144 47.46 -8.84 -37.71
N SER A 145 47.34 -9.65 -36.65
CA SER A 145 46.20 -10.52 -36.47
C SER A 145 45.01 -9.60 -36.28
N SER A 146 44.32 -9.33 -37.38
CA SER A 146 43.00 -8.74 -37.46
C SER A 146 42.01 -9.67 -36.75
N ARG A 147 42.03 -9.64 -35.42
CA ARG A 147 41.01 -10.21 -34.55
C ARG A 147 40.40 -9.15 -33.64
N HIS A 148 40.20 -7.97 -34.19
CA HIS A 148 38.92 -7.32 -34.04
C HIS A 148 38.33 -7.29 -35.44
N LYS A 149 37.32 -8.15 -35.68
CA LYS A 149 36.36 -7.83 -36.73
C LYS A 149 35.91 -6.42 -36.41
N ILE A 150 36.26 -5.48 -37.30
CA ILE A 150 35.54 -4.24 -37.44
C ILE A 150 34.09 -4.69 -37.56
N THR A 151 33.32 -4.53 -36.48
CA THR A 151 31.88 -4.67 -36.54
C THR A 151 31.45 -3.74 -37.67
N ASN A 152 30.89 -4.32 -38.72
CA ASN A 152 30.43 -3.58 -39.87
C ASN A 152 29.43 -2.53 -39.38
N THR A 153 29.91 -1.30 -39.15
CA THR A 153 29.12 -0.21 -38.59
C THR A 153 28.14 0.33 -39.62
N THR A 154 28.20 -0.13 -40.88
CA THR A 154 27.23 0.19 -41.92
C THR A 154 25.83 -0.39 -41.63
N HIS A 155 25.71 -1.32 -40.68
CA HIS A 155 24.42 -1.86 -40.19
C HIS A 155 24.10 -1.47 -38.75
N LEU A 156 24.94 -0.66 -38.10
CA LEU A 156 24.58 -0.08 -36.81
C LEU A 156 23.65 1.10 -37.08
N VAL A 157 22.35 0.83 -37.02
CA VAL A 157 21.34 1.89 -36.96
C VAL A 157 21.50 2.56 -35.60
N PRO A 158 21.84 3.86 -35.54
CA PRO A 158 21.78 4.59 -34.29
C PRO A 158 20.32 4.55 -33.83
N ARG A 159 20.04 3.78 -32.77
CA ARG A 159 18.79 3.91 -32.04
C ARG A 159 18.89 5.20 -31.25
N ASP A 160 18.26 6.23 -31.78
CA ASP A 160 18.00 7.44 -31.02
C ASP A 160 16.98 7.11 -29.94
N TYR A 161 17.45 6.88 -28.71
CA TYR A 161 16.60 6.61 -27.54
C TYR A 161 15.76 7.83 -27.13
N LEU A 162 15.98 9.00 -27.76
CA LEU A 162 15.14 10.21 -27.59
C LEU A 162 14.11 10.35 -28.72
N ASN A 163 14.22 9.55 -29.79
CA ASN A 163 13.28 9.60 -30.89
C ASN A 163 12.15 8.60 -30.66
N ASN A 164 11.14 9.02 -29.88
CA ASN A 164 9.88 8.30 -29.66
C ASN A 164 9.07 8.00 -30.94
N SER A 165 9.53 8.42 -32.14
CA SER A 165 8.81 8.21 -33.40
C SER A 165 8.91 6.78 -33.98
N VAL A 166 9.70 5.89 -33.37
CA VAL A 166 9.80 4.45 -33.74
C VAL A 166 8.98 3.55 -32.81
N ILE A 167 8.25 4.15 -31.86
CA ILE A 167 7.38 3.43 -30.94
C ILE A 167 6.00 3.38 -31.58
N ASP A 168 5.40 2.18 -31.71
CA ASP A 168 3.98 2.10 -32.00
C ASP A 168 3.24 2.82 -30.87
N PRO A 169 2.58 3.96 -31.15
CA PRO A 169 1.94 4.73 -30.10
C PRO A 169 0.94 3.82 -29.40
N ALA A 170 0.89 3.90 -28.07
CA ALA A 170 -0.10 3.14 -27.34
C ALA A 170 -1.50 3.45 -27.90
N PRO A 171 -2.38 2.45 -28.05
CA PRO A 171 -3.70 2.63 -28.65
C PRO A 171 -4.67 3.43 -27.76
N PHE A 172 -4.14 4.10 -26.74
CA PHE A 172 -4.88 4.84 -25.72
C PHE A 172 -4.53 6.33 -25.86
N GLU A 173 -5.56 7.16 -26.09
CA GLU A 173 -5.40 8.61 -26.31
C GLU A 173 -4.69 9.33 -25.16
N PHE A 174 -4.86 8.83 -23.93
CA PHE A 174 -4.25 9.38 -22.72
C PHE A 174 -2.77 8.98 -22.54
N CYS A 175 -2.19 8.17 -23.43
CA CYS A 175 -0.77 7.82 -23.36
C CYS A 175 0.07 8.72 -24.29
N PRO A 176 1.17 9.31 -23.81
CA PRO A 176 1.70 9.24 -22.45
C PRO A 176 0.84 10.01 -21.44
N VAL A 177 0.78 9.52 -20.21
CA VAL A 177 0.03 10.13 -19.10
C VAL A 177 0.44 11.58 -18.91
N PHE A 178 -0.50 12.46 -18.60
CA PHE A 178 -0.30 13.91 -18.52
C PHE A 178 0.11 14.58 -19.84
N GLY A 179 0.04 13.85 -20.95
CA GLY A 179 0.18 14.39 -22.30
C GLY A 179 -1.07 15.15 -22.75
N PRO A 180 -1.05 15.73 -23.96
CA PRO A 180 -2.15 16.55 -24.48
C PRO A 180 -3.46 15.78 -24.70
N GLY A 181 -3.42 14.44 -24.84
CA GLY A 181 -4.60 13.59 -24.97
C GLY A 181 -5.20 13.12 -23.64
N ASP A 182 -4.53 13.41 -22.51
CA ASP A 182 -5.03 13.08 -21.17
C ASP A 182 -6.03 14.14 -20.69
N SER A 183 -7.32 13.91 -20.95
CA SER A 183 -8.40 14.82 -20.59
C SER A 183 -8.56 15.01 -19.08
N ILE A 184 -8.21 14.00 -18.28
CA ILE A 184 -8.28 14.07 -16.81
C ILE A 184 -7.16 14.95 -16.29
N ALA A 185 -5.95 14.80 -16.81
CA ALA A 185 -4.84 15.69 -16.51
C ALA A 185 -5.13 17.14 -16.92
N ALA A 186 -5.75 17.36 -18.08
CA ALA A 186 -6.17 18.69 -18.52
C ALA A 186 -7.21 19.31 -17.58
N LYS A 187 -8.12 18.50 -17.03
CA LYS A 187 -9.19 18.93 -16.11
C LYS A 187 -8.69 19.21 -14.68
N ARG A 188 -7.84 18.34 -14.13
CA ARG A 188 -7.44 18.35 -12.71
C ARG A 188 -6.05 18.91 -12.45
N GLY A 189 -5.20 18.94 -13.47
CA GLY A 189 -3.80 19.31 -13.34
C GLY A 189 -2.91 18.15 -12.90
N GLN A 190 -1.71 18.07 -13.49
CA GLN A 190 -0.75 17.01 -13.23
C GLN A 190 -0.30 16.95 -11.76
N LEU A 191 -0.03 18.11 -11.15
CA LEU A 191 0.52 18.16 -9.79
C LEU A 191 -0.44 17.53 -8.76
N GLU A 192 -1.72 17.86 -8.86
CA GLU A 192 -2.75 17.36 -7.93
C GLU A 192 -2.96 15.85 -8.11
N LEU A 193 -2.97 15.36 -9.35
CA LEU A 193 -3.08 13.93 -9.66
C LEU A 193 -1.82 13.12 -9.27
N LEU A 194 -0.67 13.76 -9.12
CA LEU A 194 0.52 13.12 -8.56
C LEU A 194 0.46 13.10 -7.03
N ARG A 195 -0.06 14.14 -6.39
CA ARG A 195 -0.27 14.22 -4.94
C ARG A 195 -1.33 13.25 -4.42
N SER A 196 -2.24 12.79 -5.28
CA SER A 196 -3.25 11.79 -4.91
C SER A 196 -2.68 10.40 -4.62
N ARG A 197 -1.40 10.15 -4.92
CA ARG A 197 -0.77 8.83 -4.82
C ARG A 197 0.02 8.72 -3.51
N LEU A 198 -0.58 8.21 -2.44
CA LEU A 198 0.09 8.07 -1.13
C LEU A 198 1.13 6.95 -1.14
N HIS A 199 0.75 5.82 -1.72
CA HIS A 199 1.63 4.68 -1.94
C HIS A 199 1.22 3.98 -3.23
N LEU A 200 2.19 3.55 -4.05
CA LEU A 200 1.90 2.89 -5.33
C LEU A 200 2.20 1.39 -5.31
N GLY A 201 3.06 0.94 -4.40
CA GLY A 201 3.64 -0.39 -4.43
C GLY A 201 4.34 -0.72 -5.75
N THR A 202 4.54 -2.00 -6.02
CA THR A 202 5.01 -2.51 -7.31
C THR A 202 3.93 -2.48 -8.39
N GLY A 203 2.65 -2.44 -7.99
CA GLY A 203 1.50 -2.55 -8.90
C GLY A 203 1.38 -3.91 -9.59
N ALA A 204 2.14 -4.94 -9.19
CA ALA A 204 2.24 -6.20 -9.92
C ALA A 204 0.89 -6.93 -10.08
N ARG A 205 0.03 -6.90 -9.04
CA ARG A 205 -1.33 -7.45 -9.13
C ARG A 205 -2.25 -6.62 -10.03
N VAL A 206 -2.14 -5.29 -10.01
CA VAL A 206 -2.89 -4.42 -10.95
C VAL A 206 -2.47 -4.71 -12.38
N GLN A 207 -1.16 -4.88 -12.63
CA GLN A 207 -0.63 -5.24 -13.95
C GLN A 207 -1.10 -6.61 -14.42
N LYS A 208 -1.28 -7.59 -13.52
CA LYS A 208 -1.94 -8.88 -13.83
C LYS A 208 -3.35 -8.67 -14.39
N VAL A 209 -4.15 -7.83 -13.76
CA VAL A 209 -5.52 -7.52 -14.22
C VAL A 209 -5.49 -6.81 -15.57
N LEU A 210 -4.58 -5.85 -15.75
CA LEU A 210 -4.43 -5.15 -17.02
C LEU A 210 -3.97 -6.06 -18.15
N GLN A 211 -3.05 -6.99 -17.90
CA GLN A 211 -2.64 -8.00 -18.89
C GLN A 211 -3.81 -8.91 -19.29
N LYS A 212 -4.65 -9.30 -18.32
CA LYS A 212 -5.89 -10.03 -18.57
C LYS A 212 -6.86 -9.21 -19.43
N ALA A 213 -7.03 -7.93 -19.14
CA ALA A 213 -7.90 -7.04 -19.91
C ALA A 213 -7.38 -6.82 -21.35
N MET A 214 -6.08 -6.60 -21.50
CA MET A 214 -5.42 -6.40 -22.79
C MET A 214 -5.45 -7.65 -23.68
N SER A 215 -5.56 -8.85 -23.10
CA SER A 215 -5.77 -10.09 -23.87
C SER A 215 -7.22 -10.29 -24.32
N GLY A 216 -8.13 -9.39 -23.95
CA GLY A 216 -9.55 -9.45 -24.29
C GLY A 216 -10.36 -10.38 -23.38
N ALA A 217 -9.80 -10.85 -22.26
CA ALA A 217 -10.54 -11.65 -21.29
C ALA A 217 -11.43 -10.77 -20.40
N PRO A 218 -12.56 -11.30 -19.90
CA PRO A 218 -13.46 -10.56 -19.00
C PRO A 218 -12.77 -10.21 -17.68
N VAL A 219 -13.09 -9.03 -17.16
CA VAL A 219 -12.61 -8.56 -15.85
C VAL A 219 -13.79 -8.27 -14.93
N THR A 220 -13.73 -8.84 -13.73
CA THR A 220 -14.67 -8.56 -12.63
C THR A 220 -14.04 -7.54 -11.67
N ILE A 221 -14.66 -6.38 -11.55
CA ILE A 221 -14.28 -5.31 -10.63
C ILE A 221 -15.27 -5.31 -9.48
N SER A 222 -14.78 -5.42 -8.25
CA SER A 222 -15.60 -5.37 -7.04
C SER A 222 -15.23 -4.16 -6.18
N VAL A 223 -16.22 -3.62 -5.47
CA VAL A 223 -16.03 -2.50 -4.55
C VAL A 223 -16.55 -2.90 -3.17
N LEU A 224 -15.70 -2.74 -2.15
CA LEU A 224 -16.10 -2.79 -0.75
C LEU A 224 -15.83 -1.42 -0.14
N GLY A 225 -16.81 -0.90 0.59
CA GLY A 225 -16.66 0.40 1.22
C GLY A 225 -17.87 0.79 2.05
N GLY A 226 -17.79 2.00 2.59
CA GLY A 226 -18.86 2.59 3.39
C GLY A 226 -19.91 3.31 2.53
N SER A 227 -20.54 4.32 3.14
CA SER A 227 -21.63 5.10 2.54
C SER A 227 -21.27 5.78 1.22
N VAL A 228 -20.02 6.21 1.03
CA VAL A 228 -19.58 6.86 -0.20
C VAL A 228 -19.58 5.87 -1.35
N SER A 229 -19.03 4.68 -1.14
CA SER A 229 -19.08 3.57 -2.11
C SER A 229 -20.49 3.04 -2.35
N ALA A 230 -21.36 3.12 -1.34
CA ALA A 230 -22.80 2.87 -1.46
C ALA A 230 -23.59 4.02 -2.13
N CYS A 231 -22.89 5.00 -2.71
CA CYS A 231 -23.45 6.09 -3.51
C CYS A 231 -24.34 7.08 -2.75
N VAL A 232 -24.13 7.20 -1.44
CA VAL A 232 -24.78 8.24 -0.63
C VAL A 232 -24.27 9.61 -1.08
N GLY A 233 -25.20 10.50 -1.45
CA GLY A 233 -24.89 11.81 -2.03
C GLY A 233 -24.83 11.82 -3.57
N ALA A 234 -24.90 10.65 -4.22
CA ALA A 234 -24.96 10.50 -5.68
C ALA A 234 -26.11 9.59 -6.15
N GLY A 235 -27.31 9.85 -5.65
CA GLY A 235 -28.53 9.13 -6.03
C GLY A 235 -28.97 8.05 -5.05
N ASN A 236 -28.11 7.70 -4.07
CA ASN A 236 -28.37 6.68 -3.03
C ASN A 236 -28.73 5.31 -3.61
N ASP A 237 -28.19 4.99 -4.79
CA ASP A 237 -28.35 3.72 -5.47
C ASP A 237 -26.95 3.24 -5.91
N PRO A 238 -26.49 2.06 -5.44
CA PRO A 238 -25.21 1.47 -5.83
C PRO A 238 -25.00 1.32 -7.34
N ALA A 239 -26.08 1.27 -8.13
CA ALA A 239 -26.05 1.16 -9.59
C ALA A 239 -26.15 2.51 -10.32
N HIS A 240 -26.21 3.63 -9.59
CA HIS A 240 -26.45 4.94 -10.19
C HIS A 240 -25.29 5.41 -11.08
N GLU A 241 -25.60 5.87 -12.30
CA GLU A 241 -24.63 6.25 -13.34
C GLU A 241 -23.65 7.36 -12.94
N LYS A 242 -24.06 8.20 -11.96
CA LYS A 242 -23.23 9.31 -11.47
C LYS A 242 -22.37 8.95 -10.27
N CYS A 243 -22.50 7.73 -9.75
CA CYS A 243 -21.67 7.24 -8.66
C CYS A 243 -20.31 6.76 -9.20
N TYR A 244 -19.26 6.89 -8.39
CA TYR A 244 -17.89 6.64 -8.85
C TYR A 244 -17.64 5.19 -9.31
N PRO A 245 -18.18 4.12 -8.68
CA PRO A 245 -17.98 2.76 -9.14
C PRO A 245 -18.49 2.56 -10.57
N HIS A 246 -19.70 3.06 -10.85
CA HIS A 246 -20.32 2.99 -12.17
C HIS A 246 -19.51 3.79 -13.20
N LYS A 247 -19.11 5.02 -12.87
CA LYS A 247 -18.28 5.86 -13.76
C LYS A 247 -16.96 5.19 -14.14
N VAL A 248 -16.28 4.58 -13.18
CA VAL A 248 -15.01 3.89 -13.41
C VAL A 248 -15.23 2.66 -14.27
N PHE A 249 -16.31 1.91 -14.03
CA PHE A 249 -16.65 0.73 -14.82
C PHE A 249 -17.07 1.07 -16.26
N ASP A 250 -17.84 2.14 -16.46
CA ASP A 250 -18.18 2.65 -17.79
C ASP A 250 -16.93 3.04 -18.56
N TRP A 251 -16.05 3.84 -17.92
CA TRP A 251 -14.76 4.20 -18.50
C TRP A 251 -13.94 2.95 -18.85
N TRP A 252 -13.89 1.97 -17.95
CA TRP A 252 -13.19 0.70 -18.20
C TRP A 252 -13.72 -0.01 -19.45
N ASN A 253 -15.05 -0.09 -19.60
CA ASN A 253 -15.68 -0.72 -20.77
C ASN A 253 -15.47 0.05 -22.08
N THR A 254 -15.16 1.35 -22.04
CA THR A 254 -14.73 2.08 -23.25
C THR A 254 -13.35 1.64 -23.75
N LEU A 255 -12.49 1.15 -22.85
CA LEU A 255 -11.11 0.74 -23.16
C LEU A 255 -10.96 -0.76 -23.41
N PHE A 256 -11.62 -1.57 -22.58
CA PHE A 256 -11.56 -3.04 -22.62
C PHE A 256 -12.97 -3.62 -22.75
N PRO A 257 -13.66 -3.40 -23.89
CA PRO A 257 -15.04 -3.83 -24.06
C PRO A 257 -15.14 -5.35 -24.06
N HIS A 258 -15.91 -5.90 -23.12
CA HIS A 258 -16.24 -7.32 -23.10
C HIS A 258 -17.64 -7.52 -22.48
N PRO A 259 -18.54 -8.32 -23.09
CA PRO A 259 -19.93 -8.46 -22.63
C PRO A 259 -20.07 -9.14 -21.26
N ALA A 260 -19.02 -9.83 -20.81
CA ALA A 260 -18.96 -10.47 -19.49
C ALA A 260 -18.05 -9.74 -18.48
N ASN A 261 -17.69 -8.48 -18.74
CA ASN A 261 -17.17 -7.64 -17.66
C ASN A 261 -18.27 -7.42 -16.62
N GLU A 262 -17.89 -7.42 -15.35
CA GLU A 262 -18.84 -7.30 -14.24
C GLU A 262 -18.37 -6.26 -13.22
N LEU A 263 -19.31 -5.46 -12.74
CA LEU A 263 -19.15 -4.61 -11.57
C LEU A 263 -19.98 -5.17 -10.41
N THR A 264 -19.33 -5.54 -9.32
CA THR A 264 -20.02 -5.91 -8.07
C THR A 264 -19.79 -4.82 -7.03
N ASN A 265 -20.80 -3.99 -6.77
CA ASN A 265 -20.75 -3.02 -5.68
C ASN A 265 -21.30 -3.64 -4.39
N GLY A 266 -20.41 -4.16 -3.54
CA GLY A 266 -20.73 -4.74 -2.24
C GLY A 266 -20.62 -3.75 -1.08
N ALA A 267 -20.68 -2.45 -1.35
CA ALA A 267 -20.60 -1.43 -0.33
C ALA A 267 -21.92 -1.29 0.45
N THR A 268 -21.81 -1.05 1.76
CA THR A 268 -22.93 -0.93 2.68
C THR A 268 -22.79 0.39 3.44
N PRO A 269 -23.87 1.21 3.54
CA PRO A 269 -23.81 2.43 4.33
C PRO A 269 -23.52 2.16 5.82
N LYS A 270 -22.80 3.09 6.47
CA LYS A 270 -22.50 3.04 7.92
C LYS A 270 -21.81 1.74 8.37
N THR A 271 -21.02 1.10 7.52
CA THR A 271 -20.15 -0.03 7.85
C THR A 271 -18.69 0.33 7.61
N ASP A 272 -17.81 -0.23 8.43
CA ASP A 272 -16.38 0.03 8.46
C ASP A 272 -15.56 -1.24 8.21
N SER A 273 -14.23 -1.14 8.22
CA SER A 273 -13.36 -2.30 7.98
C SER A 273 -13.49 -3.38 9.05
N ALA A 274 -13.90 -3.04 10.28
CA ALA A 274 -14.13 -4.00 11.36
C ALA A 274 -15.22 -5.04 11.00
N TYR A 275 -16.24 -4.63 10.24
CA TYR A 275 -17.23 -5.55 9.68
C TYR A 275 -16.67 -6.35 8.49
N TYR A 276 -16.10 -5.67 7.48
CA TYR A 276 -15.66 -6.34 6.24
C TYR A 276 -14.47 -7.27 6.45
N ALA A 277 -13.65 -7.05 7.47
CA ALA A 277 -12.56 -7.94 7.85
C ALA A 277 -13.02 -9.40 8.00
N TYR A 278 -14.28 -9.61 8.37
CA TYR A 278 -14.88 -10.93 8.53
C TYR A 278 -15.92 -11.25 7.47
N CYS A 279 -16.72 -10.25 7.07
CA CYS A 279 -17.89 -10.47 6.23
C CYS A 279 -17.67 -10.18 4.74
N ASN A 280 -16.45 -9.84 4.29
CA ASN A 280 -16.19 -9.52 2.87
C ASN A 280 -16.64 -10.63 1.90
N GLY A 281 -16.60 -11.89 2.30
CA GLY A 281 -17.05 -13.01 1.47
C GLY A 281 -18.53 -12.95 1.11
N HIS A 282 -19.37 -12.25 1.89
CA HIS A 282 -20.79 -12.06 1.60
C HIS A 282 -21.04 -10.91 0.60
N HIS A 283 -20.04 -10.06 0.39
CA HIS A 283 -20.12 -8.84 -0.42
C HIS A 283 -19.26 -8.92 -1.70
N LEU A 284 -18.51 -10.01 -1.87
CA LEU A 284 -17.70 -10.28 -3.05
C LEU A 284 -18.28 -11.50 -3.79
N PRO A 285 -18.20 -11.52 -5.13
CA PRO A 285 -18.48 -12.74 -5.87
C PRO A 285 -17.41 -13.81 -5.57
N ASP A 286 -17.69 -15.06 -5.95
CA ASP A 286 -16.74 -16.16 -5.80
C ASP A 286 -15.39 -15.89 -6.49
N LYS A 287 -15.40 -15.14 -7.59
CA LYS A 287 -14.21 -14.73 -8.34
C LYS A 287 -14.24 -13.25 -8.63
N THR A 288 -13.18 -12.55 -8.25
CA THR A 288 -12.97 -11.13 -8.55
C THR A 288 -11.53 -10.91 -9.00
N ASP A 289 -11.30 -10.00 -9.95
CA ASP A 289 -9.96 -9.70 -10.44
C ASP A 289 -9.36 -8.46 -9.76
N LEU A 290 -10.20 -7.46 -9.50
CA LEU A 290 -9.82 -6.20 -8.88
C LEU A 290 -10.82 -5.82 -7.80
N VAL A 291 -10.34 -5.59 -6.58
CA VAL A 291 -11.14 -5.12 -5.45
C VAL A 291 -10.70 -3.72 -5.07
N ILE A 292 -11.64 -2.77 -5.06
CA ILE A 292 -11.44 -1.41 -4.55
C ILE A 292 -11.93 -1.38 -3.11
N LEU A 293 -11.09 -0.93 -2.19
CA LEU A 293 -11.40 -0.78 -0.76
C LEU A 293 -11.46 0.71 -0.41
N GLU A 294 -12.60 1.21 0.02
CA GLU A 294 -12.79 2.62 0.39
C GLU A 294 -13.33 2.74 1.82
N PHE A 295 -12.41 3.03 2.75
CA PHE A 295 -12.69 3.07 4.19
C PHE A 295 -12.06 4.28 4.90
N ASP A 296 -11.30 5.14 4.23
CA ASP A 296 -10.61 6.30 4.82
C ASP A 296 -11.57 7.27 5.56
N THR A 297 -12.87 7.19 5.25
CA THR A 297 -13.92 8.00 5.91
C THR A 297 -14.91 7.21 6.76
N ALA A 298 -14.86 5.89 6.67
CA ALA A 298 -15.71 4.99 7.46
C ALA A 298 -15.00 4.57 8.77
N ASP A 299 -13.70 4.35 8.71
CA ASP A 299 -12.91 3.91 9.86
C ASP A 299 -12.57 5.11 10.77
N PRO A 300 -12.65 4.96 12.09
CA PRO A 300 -12.12 5.94 13.03
C PRO A 300 -10.58 5.89 13.06
N ASN A 301 -9.99 7.01 13.47
CA ASN A 301 -8.54 7.14 13.61
C ASN A 301 -8.04 6.51 14.92
N ASN A 302 -8.19 5.19 15.05
CA ASN A 302 -7.83 4.43 16.25
C ASN A 302 -6.91 3.25 15.85
N PRO A 303 -5.81 2.99 16.57
CA PRO A 303 -4.89 1.88 16.28
C PRO A 303 -5.53 0.48 16.18
N GLU A 304 -6.69 0.24 16.78
CA GLU A 304 -7.42 -1.02 16.63
C GLU A 304 -7.89 -1.25 15.18
N TRP A 305 -8.27 -0.19 14.46
CA TRP A 305 -8.68 -0.28 13.05
C TRP A 305 -7.52 -0.60 12.10
N LEU A 306 -6.27 -0.39 12.53
CA LEU A 306 -5.12 -0.92 11.79
C LEU A 306 -5.22 -2.46 11.64
N GLN A 307 -5.62 -3.16 12.71
CA GLN A 307 -5.74 -4.62 12.71
C GLN A 307 -6.94 -5.08 11.88
N HIS A 308 -8.07 -4.37 11.97
CA HIS A 308 -9.27 -4.67 11.17
C HIS A 308 -9.02 -4.47 9.68
N PHE A 309 -8.43 -3.32 9.31
CA PHE A 309 -8.13 -3.01 7.93
C PHE A 309 -7.06 -3.95 7.35
N GLU A 310 -6.03 -4.29 8.13
CA GLU A 310 -5.07 -5.34 7.77
C GLU A 310 -5.78 -6.68 7.50
N LEU A 311 -6.66 -7.12 8.41
CA LEU A 311 -7.36 -8.39 8.30
C LEU A 311 -8.21 -8.41 7.02
N LEU A 312 -8.90 -7.30 6.70
CA LEU A 312 -9.63 -7.13 5.45
C LEU A 312 -8.71 -7.26 4.23
N VAL A 313 -7.67 -6.45 4.13
CA VAL A 313 -6.74 -6.46 2.98
C VAL A 313 -6.15 -7.86 2.79
N ARG A 314 -5.67 -8.48 3.87
CA ARG A 314 -5.11 -9.83 3.82
C ARG A 314 -6.13 -10.85 3.36
N SER A 315 -7.36 -10.80 3.89
CA SER A 315 -8.42 -11.76 3.56
C SER A 315 -8.80 -11.75 2.07
N VAL A 316 -8.73 -10.58 1.44
CA VAL A 316 -8.96 -10.43 -0.01
C VAL A 316 -7.76 -10.94 -0.79
N LEU A 317 -6.54 -10.60 -0.37
CA LEU A 317 -5.33 -10.97 -1.12
C LEU A 317 -5.08 -12.49 -1.13
N VAL A 318 -5.37 -13.20 -0.03
CA VAL A 318 -5.13 -14.65 0.14
C VAL A 318 -6.10 -15.53 -0.66
N ARG A 319 -7.12 -14.93 -1.27
CA ARG A 319 -8.09 -15.68 -2.08
C ARG A 319 -7.41 -16.42 -3.24
N PRO A 320 -7.90 -17.61 -3.64
CA PRO A 320 -7.23 -18.47 -4.62
C PRO A 320 -6.91 -17.79 -5.97
N GLU A 321 -7.77 -16.87 -6.41
CA GLU A 321 -7.65 -16.13 -7.66
C GLU A 321 -6.60 -15.00 -7.60
N MET A 322 -6.06 -14.70 -6.42
CA MET A 322 -5.09 -13.62 -6.15
C MET A 322 -5.54 -12.30 -6.79
N PRO A 323 -6.63 -11.70 -6.30
CA PRO A 323 -7.15 -10.44 -6.83
C PRO A 323 -6.15 -9.30 -6.60
N ALA A 324 -6.21 -8.28 -7.45
CA ALA A 324 -5.60 -7.00 -7.19
C ALA A 324 -6.44 -6.22 -6.17
N VAL A 325 -5.79 -5.46 -5.31
CA VAL A 325 -6.45 -4.56 -4.37
C VAL A 325 -6.00 -3.13 -4.68
N ILE A 326 -6.91 -2.17 -4.62
CA ILE A 326 -6.61 -0.74 -4.60
C ILE A 326 -7.31 -0.13 -3.39
N ILE A 327 -6.54 0.51 -2.51
CA ILE A 327 -7.10 1.30 -1.42
C ILE A 327 -7.42 2.67 -1.99
N LEU A 328 -8.68 3.08 -1.91
CA LEU A 328 -9.19 4.35 -2.40
C LEU A 328 -9.60 5.23 -1.23
N GLY A 329 -9.04 6.42 -1.17
CA GLY A 329 -9.30 7.41 -0.14
C GLY A 329 -10.28 8.48 -0.59
N HIS A 330 -11.42 8.56 0.07
CA HIS A 330 -12.30 9.73 0.03
C HIS A 330 -11.82 10.79 1.03
N PHE A 331 -11.85 12.06 0.62
CA PHE A 331 -11.57 13.17 1.53
C PHE A 331 -12.90 13.60 2.17
N SER A 332 -13.08 13.39 3.47
CA SER A 332 -14.25 13.92 4.21
C SER A 332 -13.88 15.20 4.96
N LEU A 333 -14.76 16.21 4.89
CA LEU A 333 -14.56 17.47 5.60
C LEU A 333 -14.71 17.28 7.12
N GLN A 334 -15.63 16.41 7.54
CA GLN A 334 -15.84 16.07 8.94
C GLN A 334 -14.63 15.33 9.52
N VAL A 335 -14.13 14.29 8.83
CA VAL A 335 -12.96 13.52 9.27
C VAL A 335 -11.74 14.44 9.38
N GLN A 336 -11.60 15.36 8.42
CA GLN A 336 -10.55 16.36 8.42
C GLN A 336 -10.69 17.39 9.56
N ALA A 337 -11.91 17.78 9.92
CA ALA A 337 -12.17 18.67 11.05
C ALA A 337 -11.82 18.00 12.39
N GLN A 338 -12.01 16.68 12.50
CA GLN A 338 -11.71 15.90 13.70
C GLN A 338 -10.22 15.59 13.87
N ASN A 339 -9.52 15.25 12.77
CA ASN A 339 -8.18 14.67 12.83
C ASN A 339 -7.07 15.59 12.28
N GLY A 340 -7.42 16.70 11.64
CA GLY A 340 -6.44 17.44 10.87
C GLY A 340 -5.90 16.60 9.70
N PHE A 341 -4.67 16.86 9.25
CA PHE A 341 -4.08 16.14 8.11
C PHE A 341 -3.81 14.65 8.39
N ALA A 342 -3.83 14.21 9.64
CA ALA A 342 -3.42 12.89 10.07
C ALA A 342 -4.65 12.03 10.44
N GLY A 343 -5.44 11.64 9.43
CA GLY A 343 -6.65 10.86 9.62
C GLY A 343 -6.46 9.34 9.48
N PRO A 344 -7.57 8.59 9.38
CA PRO A 344 -7.58 7.13 9.22
C PRO A 344 -6.73 6.63 8.04
N GLU A 345 -6.56 7.45 7.00
CA GLU A 345 -5.72 7.12 5.84
C GLU A 345 -4.27 6.80 6.24
N LEU A 346 -3.78 7.32 7.37
CA LEU A 346 -2.45 6.97 7.87
C LEU A 346 -2.37 5.49 8.25
N LEU A 347 -3.38 4.95 8.92
CA LEU A 347 -3.44 3.54 9.31
C LEU A 347 -3.48 2.66 8.06
N HIS A 348 -4.34 3.02 7.11
CA HIS A 348 -4.50 2.29 5.86
C HIS A 348 -3.22 2.31 5.01
N ASN A 349 -2.49 3.43 5.02
CA ASN A 349 -1.23 3.54 4.28
C ASN A 349 -0.10 2.66 4.86
N VAL A 350 -0.09 2.38 6.16
CA VAL A 350 0.87 1.40 6.73
C VAL A 350 0.56 -0.01 6.21
N VAL A 351 -0.73 -0.39 6.18
CA VAL A 351 -1.17 -1.67 5.61
C VAL A 351 -0.82 -1.74 4.12
N ALA A 352 -1.08 -0.66 3.38
CA ALA A 352 -0.74 -0.52 1.96
C ALA A 352 0.75 -0.82 1.69
N GLN A 353 1.63 -0.23 2.49
CA GLN A 353 3.08 -0.44 2.37
C GLN A 353 3.50 -1.88 2.70
N PHE A 354 2.92 -2.49 3.73
CA PHE A 354 3.29 -3.83 4.15
C PHE A 354 2.83 -4.89 3.14
N TYR A 355 1.64 -4.74 2.57
CA TYR A 355 1.05 -5.70 1.61
C TYR A 355 1.32 -5.37 0.14
N ASP A 356 2.10 -4.32 -0.15
CA ASP A 356 2.42 -3.87 -1.51
C ASP A 356 1.16 -3.54 -2.36
N VAL A 357 0.25 -2.77 -1.76
CA VAL A 357 -1.05 -2.41 -2.34
C VAL A 357 -1.11 -0.90 -2.60
N PRO A 358 -1.49 -0.42 -3.79
CA PRO A 358 -1.61 1.01 -4.05
C PRO A 358 -2.70 1.66 -3.18
N HIS A 359 -2.36 2.82 -2.58
CA HIS A 359 -3.27 3.70 -1.86
C HIS A 359 -3.34 5.06 -2.55
N ILE A 360 -4.50 5.33 -3.14
CA ILE A 360 -4.79 6.52 -3.94
C ILE A 360 -5.91 7.29 -3.26
N THR A 361 -5.80 8.62 -3.12
CA THR A 361 -6.74 9.44 -2.35
C THR A 361 -7.07 10.76 -3.02
N THR A 362 -8.30 11.22 -2.86
CA THR A 362 -8.72 12.58 -3.24
C THR A 362 -8.15 13.66 -2.31
N LYS A 363 -7.65 13.29 -1.12
CA LYS A 363 -7.04 14.23 -0.15
C LYS A 363 -5.90 15.04 -0.77
N GLY A 364 -5.04 14.39 -1.56
CA GLY A 364 -3.93 15.04 -2.24
C GLY A 364 -4.34 16.16 -3.19
N VAL A 365 -5.56 16.08 -3.75
CA VAL A 365 -6.14 17.07 -4.68
C VAL A 365 -6.89 18.19 -3.95
N LEU A 366 -7.57 17.85 -2.85
CA LEU A 366 -8.50 18.78 -2.18
C LEU A 366 -7.92 19.51 -0.98
N TYR A 367 -6.90 18.95 -0.31
CA TYR A 367 -6.52 19.43 1.02
C TYR A 367 -6.08 20.90 1.02
N GLU A 368 -5.20 21.29 0.10
CA GLU A 368 -4.72 22.67 0.01
C GLU A 368 -5.86 23.65 -0.35
N HIS A 369 -6.73 23.26 -1.27
CA HIS A 369 -7.90 24.06 -1.66
C HIS A 369 -8.88 24.23 -0.48
N TYR A 370 -9.13 23.16 0.27
CA TYR A 370 -9.98 23.19 1.46
C TYR A 370 -9.44 24.14 2.53
N LEU A 371 -8.13 24.10 2.81
CA LEU A 371 -7.53 25.00 3.81
C LEU A 371 -7.64 26.48 3.42
N ARG A 372 -7.61 26.79 2.13
CA ARG A 372 -7.72 28.17 1.63
C ARG A 372 -9.18 28.64 1.55
N ASN A 373 -10.07 27.78 1.04
CA ASN A 373 -11.45 28.13 0.72
C ASN A 373 -12.42 26.98 1.15
N PRO A 374 -12.66 26.79 2.45
CA PRO A 374 -13.42 25.66 2.96
C PRO A 374 -14.88 25.65 2.47
N GLU A 375 -15.56 26.81 2.44
CA GLU A 375 -16.94 26.90 1.95
C GLU A 375 -17.06 26.58 0.45
N GLN A 376 -16.06 26.95 -0.35
CA GLN A 376 -16.04 26.61 -1.77
C GLN A 376 -15.85 25.11 -1.97
N ALA A 377 -14.93 24.49 -1.23
CA ALA A 377 -14.74 23.04 -1.27
C ALA A 377 -16.04 22.30 -0.90
N ARG A 378 -16.69 22.71 0.20
CA ARG A 378 -17.97 22.15 0.67
C ARG A 378 -19.07 22.27 -0.37
N SER A 379 -19.35 23.48 -0.85
CA SER A 379 -20.42 23.73 -1.82
C SER A 379 -20.19 23.09 -3.18
N THR A 380 -18.93 22.91 -3.58
CA THR A 380 -18.59 22.31 -4.89
C THR A 380 -18.69 20.79 -4.87
N PHE A 381 -18.13 20.12 -3.87
CA PHE A 381 -17.90 18.68 -3.91
C PHE A 381 -18.76 17.85 -2.95
N TYR A 382 -19.52 18.47 -2.03
CA TYR A 382 -20.19 17.75 -0.96
C TYR A 382 -21.68 18.07 -0.88
N SER A 383 -22.49 17.07 -0.50
CA SER A 383 -23.89 17.26 -0.11
C SER A 383 -24.03 17.55 1.38
N ASP A 384 -23.18 16.92 2.18
CA ASP A 384 -22.99 17.16 3.61
C ASP A 384 -21.50 16.99 3.96
N PRO A 385 -21.03 17.32 5.18
CA PRO A 385 -19.61 17.28 5.52
C PRO A 385 -18.90 15.93 5.32
N ASN A 386 -19.63 14.83 5.19
CA ASN A 386 -19.08 13.49 4.94
C ASN A 386 -19.25 13.04 3.48
N HIS A 387 -20.45 13.21 2.92
CA HIS A 387 -20.83 12.58 1.67
C HIS A 387 -20.58 13.50 0.46
N PRO A 388 -19.87 13.01 -0.57
CA PRO A 388 -19.65 13.75 -1.80
C PRO A 388 -20.94 13.88 -2.61
N ASN A 389 -21.13 15.02 -3.25
CA ASN A 389 -22.17 15.19 -4.27
C ASN A 389 -21.70 14.59 -5.62
N PHE A 390 -22.49 14.76 -6.68
CA PHE A 390 -22.10 14.28 -8.02
C PHE A 390 -20.72 14.77 -8.51
N ALA A 391 -20.32 16.00 -8.20
CA ALA A 391 -19.00 16.53 -8.56
C ALA A 391 -17.88 15.93 -7.69
N GLY A 392 -18.17 15.61 -6.42
CA GLY A 392 -17.25 14.87 -5.56
C GLY A 392 -17.02 13.43 -6.06
N HIS A 393 -18.07 12.73 -6.44
CA HIS A 393 -17.95 11.40 -7.06
C HIS A 393 -17.21 11.42 -8.40
N ASP A 394 -17.41 12.48 -9.21
CA ASP A 394 -16.64 12.72 -10.43
C ASP A 394 -15.14 12.93 -10.13
N LEU A 395 -14.80 13.63 -9.06
CA LEU A 395 -13.41 13.77 -8.61
C LEU A 395 -12.80 12.44 -8.14
N ILE A 396 -13.53 11.65 -7.34
CA ILE A 396 -13.09 10.31 -6.91
C ILE A 396 -12.80 9.43 -8.14
N SER A 397 -13.70 9.46 -9.13
CA SER A 397 -13.54 8.73 -10.39
C SER A 397 -12.29 9.18 -11.13
N ASP A 398 -12.11 10.50 -11.32
CA ASP A 398 -10.94 11.05 -12.03
C ASP A 398 -9.61 10.65 -11.39
N VAL A 399 -9.54 10.65 -10.05
CA VAL A 399 -8.34 10.27 -9.31
C VAL A 399 -8.01 8.78 -9.50
N LEU A 400 -9.00 7.90 -9.38
CA LEU A 400 -8.81 6.47 -9.60
C LEU A 400 -8.48 6.15 -11.06
N ILE A 401 -9.19 6.77 -12.00
CA ILE A 401 -8.94 6.59 -13.44
C ILE A 401 -7.54 7.09 -13.81
N SER A 402 -7.08 8.23 -13.29
CA SER A 402 -5.71 8.72 -13.56
C SER A 402 -4.64 7.74 -13.10
N TYR A 403 -4.85 7.08 -11.94
CA TYR A 403 -3.97 6.01 -11.50
C TYR A 403 -4.00 4.83 -12.48
N LEU A 404 -5.18 4.35 -12.87
CA LEU A 404 -5.35 3.23 -13.80
C LEU A 404 -4.75 3.55 -15.19
N GLN A 405 -4.96 4.75 -15.73
CA GLN A 405 -4.31 5.23 -16.95
C GLN A 405 -2.79 5.13 -16.86
N SER A 406 -2.22 5.51 -15.70
CA SER A 406 -0.77 5.38 -15.50
C SER A 406 -0.30 3.94 -15.49
N GLN A 407 -1.08 3.02 -14.92
CA GLN A 407 -0.78 1.59 -14.94
C GLN A 407 -0.95 1.01 -16.35
N ILE A 408 -1.96 1.44 -17.12
CA ILE A 408 -2.20 1.02 -18.51
C ILE A 408 -1.04 1.44 -19.42
N CYS A 409 -0.64 2.72 -19.40
CA CYS A 409 0.47 3.17 -20.23
C CYS A 409 1.78 2.48 -19.86
N SER A 410 2.01 2.24 -18.55
CA SER A 410 3.21 1.55 -18.07
C SER A 410 3.22 0.07 -18.49
N GLY A 411 2.09 -0.62 -18.35
CA GLY A 411 1.92 -2.02 -18.76
C GLY A 411 2.05 -2.20 -20.26
N TRP A 412 1.44 -1.33 -21.06
CA TRP A 412 1.56 -1.34 -22.52
C TRP A 412 3.02 -1.16 -22.97
N ALA A 413 3.73 -0.19 -22.38
CA ALA A 413 5.14 0.02 -22.67
C ALA A 413 5.99 -1.20 -22.27
N ALA A 414 5.64 -1.88 -21.18
CA ALA A 414 6.36 -3.07 -20.71
C ALA A 414 6.15 -4.29 -21.62
N ILE A 415 4.91 -4.53 -22.07
CA ILE A 415 4.59 -5.60 -23.02
C ILE A 415 5.36 -5.41 -24.35
N ASN A 416 5.50 -4.16 -24.81
CA ASN A 416 6.24 -3.84 -26.03
C ASN A 416 7.77 -3.72 -25.83
N GLY A 417 8.29 -4.00 -24.64
CA GLY A 417 9.74 -3.98 -24.37
C GLY A 417 10.35 -2.57 -24.30
N HIS A 418 9.53 -1.55 -24.05
CA HIS A 418 9.94 -0.15 -23.87
C HIS A 418 10.06 0.26 -22.40
N ARG A 419 9.60 -0.59 -21.48
CA ARG A 419 9.65 -0.35 -20.03
C ARG A 419 10.00 -1.64 -19.28
N PHE A 420 10.82 -1.53 -18.23
CA PHE A 420 11.43 -2.70 -17.55
C PHE A 420 11.22 -2.72 -16.03
N ASP A 421 10.69 -1.64 -15.45
CA ASP A 421 10.33 -1.50 -14.03
C ASP A 421 8.92 -2.03 -13.72
N VAL A 422 8.21 -2.58 -14.71
CA VAL A 422 6.86 -3.15 -14.56
C VAL A 422 6.94 -4.66 -14.64
N PHE A 423 6.36 -5.34 -13.64
CA PHE A 423 6.37 -6.80 -13.61
C PHE A 423 5.40 -7.39 -14.65
N THR A 424 5.93 -8.16 -15.60
CA THR A 424 5.16 -8.86 -16.63
C THR A 424 5.03 -10.34 -16.27
N LEU A 425 3.81 -10.78 -15.94
CA LEU A 425 3.55 -12.17 -15.54
C LEU A 425 3.58 -13.11 -16.76
N GLY A 426 3.40 -12.56 -17.97
CA GLY A 426 3.20 -13.35 -19.18
C GLY A 426 1.74 -13.84 -19.23
N THR A 427 1.16 -13.91 -20.43
CA THR A 427 -0.18 -14.48 -20.58
C THR A 427 -0.08 -16.00 -20.65
N ASP A 428 -1.05 -16.71 -20.07
CA ASP A 428 -1.20 -18.17 -20.22
C ASP A 428 -1.48 -18.48 -21.70
N GLY A 429 -0.40 -18.61 -22.48
CA GLY A 429 -0.46 -18.78 -23.92
C GLY A 429 0.85 -18.48 -24.67
N GLU A 430 1.83 -17.85 -24.05
CA GLU A 430 3.03 -17.38 -24.76
C GLU A 430 4.30 -18.16 -24.38
N VAL A 431 4.39 -19.40 -24.90
CA VAL A 431 5.69 -20.00 -25.18
C VAL A 431 6.15 -19.44 -26.52
N THR A 432 6.90 -18.34 -26.50
CA THR A 432 8.17 -18.15 -27.22
C THR A 432 8.61 -16.69 -27.08
N SER A 433 9.77 -16.49 -26.49
CA SER A 433 10.42 -15.19 -26.43
C SER A 433 10.91 -14.72 -27.80
N SER A 434 10.91 -13.40 -27.97
CA SER A 434 11.56 -12.56 -28.98
C SER A 434 10.76 -12.19 -30.25
N SER A 435 10.33 -10.92 -30.27
CA SER A 435 9.88 -10.08 -31.40
C SER A 435 8.43 -10.24 -31.90
N PRO A 436 7.74 -9.13 -32.22
CA PRO A 436 6.32 -9.14 -32.57
C PRO A 436 6.16 -9.63 -34.01
N SER A 437 5.53 -10.79 -34.19
CA SER A 437 5.09 -11.25 -35.52
C SER A 437 3.63 -10.89 -35.72
N LEU A 438 3.45 -9.74 -36.36
CA LEU A 438 2.30 -9.36 -37.15
C LEU A 438 2.06 -10.45 -38.23
N LEU A 439 0.95 -11.19 -38.15
CA LEU A 439 0.17 -11.85 -39.23
C LEU A 439 -0.39 -13.23 -38.81
N GLY A 440 -1.73 -13.33 -38.81
CA GLY A 440 -2.47 -14.45 -39.42
C GLY A 440 -2.42 -15.81 -38.72
N GLY A 441 -3.54 -16.18 -38.09
CA GLY A 441 -3.65 -17.39 -37.29
C GLY A 441 -3.56 -18.72 -38.04
N VAL A 442 -3.18 -19.76 -37.29
CA VAL A 442 -3.56 -21.16 -37.51
C VAL A 442 -3.65 -21.81 -36.13
N GLY A 443 -4.84 -22.29 -35.75
CA GLY A 443 -5.06 -22.99 -34.49
C GLY A 443 -4.21 -24.27 -34.38
N LEU A 444 -3.50 -24.41 -33.27
CA LEU A 444 -2.78 -25.63 -32.91
C LEU A 444 -3.79 -26.75 -32.63
N ARG A 445 -3.92 -27.69 -33.58
CA ARG A 445 -4.58 -28.97 -33.34
C ARG A 445 -3.69 -29.83 -32.44
N LYS A 446 -4.30 -30.34 -31.37
CA LYS A 446 -3.77 -31.37 -30.46
C LYS A 446 -3.53 -32.67 -31.24
N GLY A 447 -2.30 -33.19 -31.23
CA GLY A 447 -2.01 -34.57 -31.62
C GLY A 447 -0.87 -34.81 -32.64
N VAL A 448 0.31 -34.22 -32.46
CA VAL A 448 1.53 -34.68 -33.16
C VAL A 448 2.37 -35.52 -32.20
N PRO A 449 2.71 -36.79 -32.53
CA PRO A 449 3.50 -37.64 -31.65
C PRO A 449 4.99 -37.32 -31.79
N GLY A 450 5.62 -36.87 -30.70
CA GLY A 450 7.08 -36.63 -30.67
C GLY A 450 7.61 -35.66 -29.61
N GLN A 451 6.81 -35.23 -28.62
CA GLN A 451 7.29 -34.34 -27.56
C GLN A 451 7.74 -35.14 -26.32
N ASP A 452 8.99 -34.95 -25.93
CA ASP A 452 9.58 -35.51 -24.72
C ASP A 452 8.86 -34.94 -23.47
N PRO A 453 8.52 -35.76 -22.44
CA PRO A 453 7.78 -35.31 -21.26
C PRO A 453 8.54 -34.36 -20.31
N ARG A 454 9.74 -33.91 -20.68
CA ARG A 454 10.64 -33.12 -19.81
C ARG A 454 10.52 -31.61 -20.01
N ASP A 455 9.94 -31.16 -21.12
CA ASP A 455 9.85 -29.73 -21.43
C ASP A 455 8.57 -29.07 -20.88
N GLU A 456 7.55 -29.85 -20.50
CA GLU A 456 6.35 -29.31 -19.82
C GLU A 456 6.63 -28.90 -18.36
N SER A 457 7.58 -29.57 -17.67
CA SER A 457 7.89 -29.24 -16.27
C SER A 457 8.70 -27.94 -16.10
N SER A 458 9.46 -27.52 -17.11
CA SER A 458 10.29 -26.31 -17.03
C SER A 458 9.47 -25.04 -17.27
N ALA A 459 8.44 -25.10 -18.13
CA ALA A 459 7.53 -23.98 -18.36
C ALA A 459 6.65 -23.70 -17.12
N GLY A 460 6.12 -24.76 -16.50
CA GLY A 460 5.34 -24.67 -15.26
C GLY A 460 6.15 -24.12 -14.06
N SER A 461 7.45 -24.44 -13.98
CA SER A 461 8.34 -23.85 -12.97
C SER A 461 8.49 -22.35 -13.15
N SER A 462 8.70 -21.87 -14.38
CA SER A 462 8.93 -20.43 -14.64
C SER A 462 7.70 -19.56 -14.34
N LEU A 463 6.49 -20.09 -14.56
CA LEU A 463 5.25 -19.40 -14.24
C LEU A 463 5.03 -19.38 -12.72
N ALA A 464 5.18 -20.52 -12.05
CA ALA A 464 5.07 -20.62 -10.60
C ALA A 464 6.07 -19.70 -9.87
N ASP A 465 7.29 -19.59 -10.40
CA ASP A 465 8.33 -18.67 -9.90
C ASP A 465 7.93 -17.19 -10.11
N ARG A 466 7.26 -16.84 -11.22
CA ARG A 466 6.73 -15.48 -11.45
C ARG A 466 5.61 -15.11 -10.47
N TYR A 467 4.73 -16.06 -10.16
CA TYR A 467 3.69 -15.85 -9.14
C TYR A 467 4.23 -15.87 -7.71
N GLN A 468 5.45 -16.34 -7.48
CA GLN A 468 6.08 -16.33 -6.16
C GLN A 468 6.22 -14.91 -5.60
N GLY A 469 6.51 -13.92 -6.46
CA GLY A 469 6.60 -12.50 -6.08
C GLY A 469 5.27 -11.88 -5.66
N LEU A 470 4.13 -12.52 -5.98
CA LEU A 470 2.79 -12.08 -5.56
C LEU A 470 2.33 -12.75 -4.26
N ARG A 471 3.13 -13.64 -3.67
CA ARG A 471 2.76 -14.33 -2.43
C ARG A 471 2.74 -13.35 -1.26
N ILE A 472 1.76 -13.55 -0.40
CA ILE A 472 1.54 -12.70 0.76
C ILE A 472 2.47 -13.17 1.88
N PRO A 473 3.10 -12.24 2.63
CA PRO A 473 3.92 -12.60 3.78
C PRO A 473 3.18 -13.53 4.72
N GLN A 474 3.82 -14.61 5.18
CA GLN A 474 3.26 -15.55 6.16
C GLN A 474 3.43 -15.00 7.60
N MET A 475 3.02 -13.76 7.78
CA MET A 475 3.03 -12.98 9.01
C MET A 475 2.11 -11.76 8.83
N ARG A 476 1.62 -11.21 9.93
CA ARG A 476 0.90 -9.93 10.00
C ARG A 476 1.83 -8.78 10.37
N LEU A 477 1.36 -7.56 10.20
CA LEU A 477 2.06 -6.30 10.43
C LEU A 477 2.60 -6.20 11.87
N ALA A 478 1.85 -6.71 12.85
CA ALA A 478 2.24 -6.67 14.26
C ALA A 478 3.09 -7.88 14.71
N ASP A 479 3.24 -8.91 13.88
CA ASP A 479 3.94 -10.14 14.27
C ASP A 479 5.45 -9.89 14.40
N ARG A 480 6.05 -10.51 15.42
CA ARG A 480 7.49 -10.50 15.67
C ARG A 480 8.11 -11.83 15.23
N PRO A 481 9.45 -11.92 15.08
CA PRO A 481 10.10 -13.17 14.69
C PRO A 481 9.73 -14.40 15.53
N ASN A 482 9.41 -14.21 16.81
CA ASN A 482 8.99 -15.29 17.71
C ASN A 482 7.53 -15.73 17.51
N ASP A 483 6.71 -14.92 16.85
CA ASP A 483 5.29 -15.19 16.61
C ASP A 483 5.10 -16.01 15.32
N ILE A 484 6.02 -15.87 14.35
CA ILE A 484 5.99 -16.53 13.03
C ILE A 484 5.81 -18.07 13.12
N PRO A 485 6.48 -18.82 14.01
CA PRO A 485 6.30 -20.27 14.11
C PRO A 485 4.87 -20.69 14.46
N ASN A 486 4.10 -19.80 15.11
CA ASN A 486 2.71 -20.04 15.50
C ASN A 486 1.71 -19.36 14.57
N PHE A 487 2.18 -18.72 13.48
CA PHE A 487 1.32 -18.05 12.52
C PHE A 487 0.31 -19.03 11.92
N ARG A 488 -0.97 -18.64 11.98
CA ARG A 488 -2.08 -19.35 11.33
C ARG A 488 -2.68 -18.42 10.30
N GLU A 489 -2.83 -18.91 9.08
CA GLU A 489 -3.49 -18.15 8.02
C GLU A 489 -4.95 -17.91 8.41
N ILE A 490 -5.42 -16.69 8.11
CA ILE A 490 -6.77 -16.26 8.45
C ILE A 490 -7.79 -16.96 7.56
N GLU A 491 -8.90 -17.42 8.14
CA GLU A 491 -10.08 -17.90 7.40
C GLU A 491 -11.31 -17.22 7.99
N PRO A 492 -11.60 -15.97 7.58
CA PRO A 492 -12.68 -15.21 8.20
C PRO A 492 -14.03 -15.90 8.01
N PHE A 493 -14.78 -15.99 9.10
CA PHE A 493 -16.11 -16.55 9.16
C PHE A 493 -17.06 -15.53 9.80
N CYS A 494 -18.14 -15.23 9.09
CA CYS A 494 -19.07 -14.17 9.46
C CYS A 494 -20.46 -14.76 9.70
N VAL A 495 -21.01 -14.51 10.88
CA VAL A 495 -22.43 -14.71 11.17
C VAL A 495 -23.03 -13.35 11.52
N ALA A 496 -23.59 -12.68 10.51
CA ALA A 496 -24.20 -11.36 10.68
C ALA A 496 -25.73 -11.45 10.69
N ALA A 497 -26.38 -10.61 11.48
CA ALA A 497 -27.84 -10.49 11.51
C ALA A 497 -28.42 -9.99 10.19
N GLY A 498 -27.64 -9.24 9.41
CA GLY A 498 -28.00 -8.74 8.08
C GLY A 498 -27.59 -9.65 6.92
N ASP A 499 -27.17 -10.90 7.17
CA ASP A 499 -26.85 -11.83 6.09
C ASP A 499 -28.11 -12.31 5.37
N LEU A 500 -28.25 -11.93 4.10
CA LEU A 500 -29.37 -12.32 3.24
C LEU A 500 -29.12 -13.63 2.49
N ILE A 501 -27.86 -14.07 2.40
CA ILE A 501 -27.46 -15.27 1.65
C ILE A 501 -27.64 -16.51 2.52
N SER A 502 -27.18 -16.44 3.77
CA SER A 502 -27.25 -17.56 4.71
C SER A 502 -27.65 -17.11 6.13
N PRO A 503 -28.84 -16.52 6.31
CA PRO A 503 -29.31 -16.10 7.63
C PRO A 503 -29.39 -17.27 8.61
N LEU A 504 -29.21 -16.99 9.90
CA LEU A 504 -29.38 -17.99 10.94
C LEU A 504 -30.82 -18.54 10.95
N PRO A 505 -31.00 -19.86 11.08
CA PRO A 505 -32.33 -20.45 11.09
C PRO A 505 -33.12 -20.03 12.34
N ALA A 506 -34.41 -19.72 12.16
CA ALA A 506 -35.30 -19.29 13.23
C ALA A 506 -35.38 -20.28 14.42
N SER A 507 -35.07 -21.56 14.19
CA SER A 507 -34.99 -22.59 15.24
C SER A 507 -33.95 -22.28 16.31
N LEU A 508 -32.89 -21.53 16.01
CA LEU A 508 -31.88 -21.12 17.00
C LEU A 508 -32.40 -20.07 17.98
N PHE A 509 -33.47 -19.36 17.63
CA PHE A 509 -34.08 -18.31 18.46
C PHE A 509 -35.29 -18.81 19.27
N TYR A 510 -35.79 -20.02 18.99
CA TYR A 510 -36.97 -20.53 19.67
C TYR A 510 -36.65 -20.89 21.13
N GLY A 511 -37.32 -20.22 22.08
CA GLY A 511 -37.17 -20.48 23.51
C GLY A 511 -35.91 -19.91 24.16
N THR A 512 -35.10 -19.15 23.42
CA THR A 512 -33.86 -18.54 23.94
C THR A 512 -34.06 -17.18 24.61
N GLY A 513 -35.19 -16.51 24.35
CA GLY A 513 -35.43 -15.12 24.74
C GLY A 513 -34.74 -14.09 23.83
N TRP A 514 -34.06 -14.56 22.77
CA TRP A 514 -33.48 -13.72 21.73
C TRP A 514 -34.37 -13.67 20.50
N HIS A 515 -34.45 -12.50 19.87
CA HIS A 515 -35.32 -12.22 18.75
C HIS A 515 -34.53 -11.54 17.62
N THR A 516 -34.97 -11.78 16.38
CA THR A 516 -34.39 -11.14 15.20
C THR A 516 -35.16 -9.88 14.84
N HIS A 517 -34.48 -8.77 14.64
CA HIS A 517 -35.04 -7.53 14.11
C HIS A 517 -34.60 -7.33 12.66
N HIS A 518 -35.57 -7.23 11.76
CA HIS A 518 -35.37 -6.87 10.35
C HIS A 518 -36.08 -5.53 10.12
N PRO A 519 -35.35 -4.46 9.76
CA PRO A 519 -35.96 -3.16 9.53
C PRO A 519 -36.87 -3.21 8.30
N PRO A 520 -38.04 -2.54 8.33
CA PRO A 520 -38.88 -2.41 7.16
C PRO A 520 -38.17 -1.56 6.08
N GLU A 521 -38.38 -1.89 4.81
CA GLU A 521 -37.77 -1.16 3.69
C GLU A 521 -38.02 0.35 3.80
N GLY A 522 -36.96 1.16 3.74
CA GLY A 522 -37.03 2.62 3.80
C GLY A 522 -37.21 3.22 5.21
N ALA A 523 -36.98 2.46 6.29
CA ALA A 523 -37.05 2.97 7.65
C ALA A 523 -36.03 4.12 7.90
N PRO A 524 -36.47 5.30 8.37
CA PRO A 524 -35.59 6.46 8.52
C PRO A 524 -34.72 6.47 9.79
N GLN A 525 -34.96 5.60 10.78
CA GLN A 525 -34.32 5.68 12.11
C GLN A 525 -33.40 4.51 12.51
N ASP A 526 -33.63 3.29 12.02
CA ASP A 526 -32.78 2.14 12.32
C ASP A 526 -32.85 1.18 11.12
N ASP A 527 -31.93 1.35 10.17
CA ASP A 527 -31.79 0.55 8.94
C ASP A 527 -30.97 -0.73 9.18
N ARG A 528 -30.62 -1.02 10.44
CA ARG A 528 -29.74 -2.14 10.80
C ARG A 528 -30.52 -3.37 11.21
N HIS A 529 -30.00 -4.51 10.75
CA HIS A 529 -30.42 -5.83 11.19
C HIS A 529 -29.67 -6.19 12.46
N PHE A 530 -30.37 -6.67 13.49
CA PHE A 530 -29.75 -7.08 14.74
C PHE A 530 -30.56 -8.18 15.43
N TRP A 531 -29.91 -8.92 16.32
CA TRP A 531 -30.55 -9.80 17.29
C TRP A 531 -30.64 -9.08 18.63
N TYR A 532 -31.76 -9.20 19.33
CA TYR A 532 -31.95 -8.53 20.61
C TYR A 532 -32.61 -9.44 21.64
N ALA A 533 -32.36 -9.14 22.91
CA ALA A 533 -33.02 -9.77 24.04
C ALA A 533 -33.47 -8.69 25.04
N GLU A 534 -34.61 -8.93 25.67
CA GLU A 534 -35.23 -8.04 26.68
C GLU A 534 -35.49 -8.76 28.01
N GLN A 535 -35.30 -10.08 28.07
CA GLN A 535 -35.55 -10.89 29.25
C GLN A 535 -34.23 -11.31 29.92
N PRO A 536 -34.11 -11.19 31.24
CA PRO A 536 -32.88 -11.55 31.94
C PRO A 536 -32.62 -13.03 31.79
N SER A 537 -31.35 -13.45 31.77
CA SER A 537 -30.92 -14.84 31.54
C SER A 537 -31.27 -15.43 30.17
N SER A 538 -31.68 -14.61 29.19
CA SER A 538 -31.84 -15.04 27.80
C SER A 538 -30.50 -15.46 27.21
N ARG A 539 -30.43 -16.64 26.61
CA ARG A 539 -29.17 -17.25 26.11
C ARG A 539 -29.23 -17.56 24.63
N LEU A 540 -28.34 -16.95 23.86
CA LEU A 540 -28.17 -17.22 22.44
C LEU A 540 -26.95 -18.09 22.22
N ARG A 541 -27.10 -19.20 21.49
CA ARG A 541 -26.00 -20.07 21.09
C ARG A 541 -25.85 -20.09 19.57
N VAL A 542 -24.68 -19.69 19.06
CA VAL A 542 -24.42 -19.57 17.63
C VAL A 542 -23.23 -20.45 17.24
N PRO A 543 -23.38 -21.35 16.25
CA PRO A 543 -22.26 -22.16 15.76
C PRO A 543 -21.28 -21.31 14.94
N LEU A 544 -20.00 -21.61 15.06
CA LEU A 544 -18.90 -20.94 14.37
C LEU A 544 -17.91 -21.94 13.78
N LYS A 545 -17.16 -21.49 12.78
CA LYS A 545 -16.00 -22.20 12.24
C LYS A 545 -14.76 -21.31 12.39
N LEU A 546 -13.72 -21.85 13.01
CA LEU A 546 -12.50 -21.11 13.33
C LEU A 546 -11.32 -21.65 12.52
N GLY A 547 -10.51 -20.74 11.99
CA GLY A 547 -9.28 -20.99 11.23
C GLY A 547 -8.03 -20.62 12.03
N ALA A 548 -7.82 -19.33 12.27
CA ALA A 548 -6.73 -18.76 13.06
C ALA A 548 -7.08 -18.67 14.56
N GLY A 549 -8.37 -18.58 14.92
CA GLY A 549 -8.84 -18.77 16.30
C GLY A 549 -9.16 -17.50 17.08
N ASP A 550 -9.29 -16.36 16.42
CA ASP A 550 -9.80 -15.14 17.05
C ASP A 550 -11.34 -15.13 16.98
N VAL A 551 -12.04 -14.79 18.06
CA VAL A 551 -13.52 -14.73 18.11
C VAL A 551 -13.98 -13.39 18.67
N GLY A 552 -14.86 -12.70 17.95
CA GLY A 552 -15.38 -11.38 18.32
C GLY A 552 -16.90 -11.26 18.20
N ILE A 553 -17.46 -10.37 19.01
CA ILE A 553 -18.88 -10.02 18.99
C ILE A 553 -19.02 -8.60 18.47
N TYR A 554 -19.82 -8.44 17.42
CA TYR A 554 -20.18 -7.17 16.82
C TYR A 554 -21.55 -6.75 17.32
N PHE A 555 -21.67 -5.62 18.00
CA PHE A 555 -22.90 -5.20 18.68
C PHE A 555 -23.05 -3.68 18.69
N LEU A 556 -24.22 -3.19 19.08
CA LEU A 556 -24.50 -1.76 19.18
C LEU A 556 -24.17 -1.21 20.56
N GLN A 557 -23.44 -0.09 20.60
CA GLN A 557 -23.23 0.71 21.79
C GLN A 557 -24.00 2.01 21.70
N SER A 558 -24.62 2.40 22.81
CA SER A 558 -25.48 3.57 22.92
C SER A 558 -24.96 4.58 23.95
N PRO A 559 -25.27 5.87 23.75
CA PRO A 559 -24.98 6.92 24.74
C PRO A 559 -25.67 6.66 26.09
N PRO A 560 -25.17 7.25 27.20
CA PRO A 560 -25.75 7.07 28.54
C PRO A 560 -27.21 7.55 28.66
N ASN A 561 -27.69 8.39 27.75
CA ASN A 561 -29.08 8.87 27.71
C ASN A 561 -30.07 7.83 27.14
N LYS A 562 -29.57 6.77 26.48
CA LYS A 562 -30.34 5.65 25.91
C LYS A 562 -29.63 4.34 26.28
N PRO A 563 -29.60 3.98 27.57
CA PRO A 563 -28.75 2.89 28.03
C PRO A 563 -29.25 1.55 27.50
N LEU A 564 -28.31 0.68 27.14
CA LEU A 564 -28.53 -0.72 26.79
C LEU A 564 -27.97 -1.64 27.89
N GLY A 565 -28.40 -2.90 27.84
CA GLY A 565 -28.02 -3.94 28.80
C GLY A 565 -26.55 -4.34 28.75
N ILE A 566 -26.23 -5.38 29.53
CA ILE A 566 -24.91 -6.02 29.55
C ILE A 566 -25.11 -7.47 29.16
N VAL A 567 -24.28 -7.96 28.24
CA VAL A 567 -24.28 -9.37 27.84
C VAL A 567 -22.94 -9.98 28.23
N ARG A 568 -22.98 -11.22 28.70
CA ARG A 568 -21.79 -12.02 28.99
C ARG A 568 -21.65 -13.09 27.91
N CYS A 569 -20.55 -13.10 27.18
CA CYS A 569 -20.31 -14.05 26.08
C CYS A 569 -19.05 -14.89 26.30
N TRP A 570 -19.07 -16.15 25.88
CA TRP A 570 -17.92 -17.05 25.90
C TRP A 570 -17.95 -18.04 24.73
N VAL A 571 -16.81 -18.69 24.48
CA VAL A 571 -16.64 -19.72 23.45
C VAL A 571 -16.68 -21.10 24.12
N ASP A 572 -17.43 -22.02 23.54
CA ASP A 572 -17.64 -23.39 24.01
C ASP A 572 -17.95 -23.49 25.52
N ASP A 573 -17.11 -24.21 26.27
CA ASP A 573 -17.23 -24.41 27.71
C ASP A 573 -16.34 -23.44 28.53
N ASN A 574 -15.74 -22.42 27.90
CA ASN A 574 -14.82 -21.45 28.54
C ASN A 574 -15.58 -20.39 29.37
N TYR A 575 -16.40 -20.83 30.31
CA TYR A 575 -17.24 -19.96 31.14
C TYR A 575 -16.43 -19.01 32.03
N ASP A 576 -15.26 -19.48 32.52
CA ASP A 576 -14.35 -18.68 33.35
C ASP A 576 -13.70 -17.54 32.55
N GLY A 577 -13.50 -17.74 31.24
CA GLY A 577 -12.99 -16.73 30.30
C GLY A 577 -14.07 -15.81 29.72
N ALA A 578 -15.32 -15.91 30.18
CA ALA A 578 -16.42 -15.14 29.63
C ALA A 578 -16.20 -13.62 29.77
N LYS A 579 -16.51 -12.89 28.70
CA LYS A 579 -16.32 -11.45 28.61
C LYS A 579 -17.65 -10.70 28.72
N GLU A 580 -17.66 -9.65 29.53
CA GLU A 580 -18.81 -8.76 29.68
C GLU A 580 -18.75 -7.65 28.62
N LEU A 581 -19.85 -7.50 27.90
CA LEU A 581 -20.05 -6.55 26.82
C LEU A 581 -21.08 -5.52 27.25
N HIS A 582 -20.64 -4.27 27.32
CA HIS A 582 -21.48 -3.16 27.78
C HIS A 582 -22.12 -2.46 26.59
N GLY A 583 -23.46 -2.52 26.51
CA GLY A 583 -24.20 -1.85 25.45
C GLY A 583 -24.28 -0.33 25.65
N THR A 584 -23.90 0.19 26.81
CA THR A 584 -23.83 1.63 27.09
C THR A 584 -22.37 2.07 27.15
N ALA A 585 -22.02 3.14 26.42
CA ALA A 585 -20.67 3.71 26.36
C ALA A 585 -20.70 5.23 26.27
N GLU A 586 -19.57 5.90 26.53
CA GLU A 586 -19.41 7.35 26.35
C GLU A 586 -19.26 7.71 24.86
N VAL A 587 -20.38 7.63 24.13
CA VAL A 587 -20.48 7.93 22.70
C VAL A 587 -21.53 9.02 22.49
N GLU A 588 -21.39 9.81 21.43
CA GLU A 588 -22.38 10.85 21.10
C GLU A 588 -23.65 10.23 20.47
N ASP A 589 -23.45 9.27 19.57
CA ASP A 589 -24.48 8.56 18.83
C ASP A 589 -24.34 7.04 19.00
N VAL A 590 -25.35 6.28 18.56
CA VAL A 590 -25.29 4.82 18.55
C VAL A 590 -24.26 4.36 17.52
N ILE A 591 -23.26 3.61 17.97
CA ILE A 591 -22.19 3.08 17.13
C ILE A 591 -22.21 1.55 17.10
N ALA A 592 -21.63 0.97 16.05
CA ALA A 592 -21.33 -0.46 16.05
C ALA A 592 -19.90 -0.68 16.55
N THR A 593 -19.72 -1.68 17.42
CA THR A 593 -18.45 -1.98 18.06
C THR A 593 -18.17 -3.46 17.96
N LEU A 594 -16.93 -3.81 17.61
CA LEU A 594 -16.43 -5.19 17.65
C LEU A 594 -15.58 -5.37 18.90
N VAL A 595 -15.88 -6.39 19.71
CA VAL A 595 -15.05 -6.77 20.86
C VAL A 595 -14.61 -8.21 20.73
N MET A 596 -13.29 -8.42 20.78
CA MET A 596 -12.69 -9.76 20.85
C MET A 596 -12.98 -10.39 22.21
N ILE A 597 -13.65 -11.55 22.20
CA ILE A 597 -14.01 -12.30 23.40
C ILE A 597 -13.04 -13.44 23.70
N ASP A 598 -12.41 -14.02 22.67
CA ASP A 598 -11.41 -15.08 22.83
C ASP A 598 -10.38 -15.02 21.69
N ARG A 599 -9.19 -15.58 21.93
CA ARG A 599 -8.06 -15.61 20.98
C ARG A 599 -7.31 -16.93 21.08
N ASN A 600 -6.73 -17.36 19.96
CA ASN A 600 -5.99 -18.64 19.84
C ASN A 600 -6.83 -19.89 20.13
N VAL A 601 -8.15 -19.82 19.88
CA VAL A 601 -9.00 -21.00 19.93
C VAL A 601 -8.54 -22.02 18.87
N GLU A 602 -8.76 -23.31 19.12
CA GLU A 602 -8.37 -24.36 18.18
C GLU A 602 -9.11 -24.23 16.84
N ARG A 603 -8.52 -24.78 15.77
CA ARG A 603 -9.16 -24.81 14.46
C ARG A 603 -10.26 -25.86 14.47
N GLY A 604 -11.47 -25.48 14.06
CA GLY A 604 -12.57 -26.44 14.05
C GLY A 604 -13.96 -25.81 14.06
N SER A 605 -14.94 -26.61 14.47
CA SER A 605 -16.30 -26.17 14.72
C SER A 605 -16.47 -25.88 16.21
N HIS A 606 -16.92 -24.67 16.52
CA HIS A 606 -17.11 -24.17 17.87
C HIS A 606 -18.49 -23.54 17.99
N PHE A 607 -18.85 -23.05 19.18
CA PHE A 607 -20.00 -22.20 19.34
C PHE A 607 -19.71 -21.06 20.31
N VAL A 608 -20.41 -19.95 20.12
CA VAL A 608 -20.46 -18.87 21.10
C VAL A 608 -21.78 -18.92 21.82
N GLU A 609 -21.74 -18.76 23.14
CA GLU A 609 -22.91 -18.55 23.98
C GLU A 609 -22.88 -17.13 24.57
N CYS A 610 -23.99 -16.41 24.46
CA CYS A 610 -24.17 -15.06 24.97
C CYS A 610 -25.42 -14.97 25.85
N GLU A 611 -25.25 -14.54 27.10
CA GLU A 611 -26.30 -14.43 28.10
C GLU A 611 -26.57 -12.97 28.49
N LEU A 612 -27.82 -12.51 28.37
CA LEU A 612 -28.25 -11.19 28.86
C LEU A 612 -28.26 -11.17 30.39
N GLN A 613 -27.49 -10.26 30.98
CA GLN A 613 -27.40 -10.09 32.42
C GLN A 613 -28.61 -9.31 32.96
N GLY A 614 -29.09 -9.70 34.13
CA GLY A 614 -30.18 -9.02 34.85
C GLY A 614 -30.75 -9.87 35.99
N GLU A 615 -31.46 -9.24 36.91
CA GLU A 615 -32.14 -9.94 38.01
C GLU A 615 -33.40 -10.66 37.52
N LEU A 616 -33.64 -11.87 38.01
CA LEU A 616 -34.83 -12.65 37.69
C LEU A 616 -36.10 -11.92 38.14
N GLY A 617 -36.98 -11.59 37.19
CA GLY A 617 -38.20 -10.82 37.42
C GLY A 617 -38.04 -9.30 37.33
N GLY A 618 -36.84 -8.79 37.07
CA GLY A 618 -36.59 -7.40 36.71
C GLY A 618 -36.87 -7.10 35.23
N SER A 619 -36.88 -5.82 34.86
CA SER A 619 -36.90 -5.35 33.47
C SER A 619 -35.49 -4.94 33.05
N PRO A 620 -34.62 -5.86 32.57
CA PRO A 620 -33.30 -5.48 32.11
C PRO A 620 -33.39 -4.62 30.86
N LEU A 621 -32.35 -3.81 30.63
CA LEU A 621 -32.24 -3.02 29.41
C LEU A 621 -31.97 -3.95 28.22
N PRO A 622 -32.53 -3.67 27.04
CA PRO A 622 -32.29 -4.48 25.85
C PRO A 622 -30.82 -4.45 25.46
N PHE A 623 -30.33 -5.53 24.86
CA PHE A 623 -29.02 -5.57 24.20
C PHE A 623 -29.19 -5.98 22.75
N LYS A 624 -28.37 -5.43 21.84
CA LYS A 624 -28.48 -5.64 20.40
C LYS A 624 -27.15 -6.14 19.81
N ILE A 625 -27.11 -7.38 19.32
CA ILE A 625 -25.98 -7.98 18.60
C ILE A 625 -26.19 -7.82 17.09
N LEU A 626 -25.18 -7.35 16.38
CA LEU A 626 -25.15 -7.22 14.92
C LEU A 626 -24.56 -8.46 14.24
N GLY A 627 -23.63 -9.14 14.91
CA GLY A 627 -23.02 -10.35 14.39
C GLY A 627 -21.98 -10.96 15.33
N ILE A 628 -21.54 -12.16 14.98
CA ILE A 628 -20.49 -12.92 15.66
C ILE A 628 -19.49 -13.35 14.60
N PHE A 629 -18.23 -13.02 14.82
CA PHE A 629 -17.17 -13.14 13.83
C PHE A 629 -16.02 -13.99 14.35
N SER A 630 -15.35 -14.71 13.45
CA SER A 630 -14.12 -15.44 13.78
C SER A 630 -13.11 -15.46 12.63
N THR A 631 -11.84 -15.72 12.95
CA THR A 631 -10.76 -15.94 11.96
C THR A 631 -10.27 -17.37 11.91
#